data_AF-A0A356MNL4-F1
#
_entry.id   AF-A0A356MNL4-F1
#
_cell.length_a   1.000
_cell.length_b   1.000
_cell.length_c   1.000
_cell.angle_alpha   90.00
_cell.angle_beta   90.00
_cell.angle_gamma   90.00
#
_symmetry.space_group_name_H-M   'P 1'
#
loop_
_entity.id
_entity.type
_entity.pdbx_description
1 polymer ?
#
loop_
_entity_poly.entity_id
_entity_poly.type
_entity_poly.pdbx_seq_one_letter_code
_entity_poly.pdbx_strand_id
1 'polypeptide(L)'
;MKHMNNRCVWVVLALLSFSGNLAAQWDFTLYDALNGLTYATEANNDNPCCFMAGYAFQGYNSDELYDMDSEYTVFVPNQAAVDEVMALMNLNQWDMLGFSDFDAALDYHIVSGTWMAADLEDGMSLVTLQGQSLSVSVGAGVMIDNANVIETDITADNGVIHVIDATLAPAGYPEATVVQVVMQSDAHTAFEQAIVNAYMVDYLSAQALEVEDENNGDPLPGPYTIFAPTDDAIDAFAAAYGYAEAEQFLTSQFVDEFMERHIVIGNYASSDLSDGQTLTSMSGEPITISFDGEGVSASGAAVEIADLLAYNGVVYSIGSVLPLDIPSVSGTCGTWTINLFNNSLSSTWGNNALDIYVNGTLISSETCNELAVDTDGDFWPDEVGVCTFAFAVNQGSTIDLIYNGGSDSSELGYELIDQDGNVIFSTSGDTMYPPGSVFGLKPCGIDFSCGLIEITFSDETGEGWIGGSFEVYSDEYGSYASIDFMDAVFFQSIYPFYLIKAYVPVNSGELGFEVTPPQQYADLCGYIVRNPAGEVIVNQNLPLVAPESVTGVTACEASEGGICNAEFDVEQATTPNGTPIAGAVNVVIYDYNPSASYAWDFGDEGGSSDEPFPTYTYNTDGPYTLCLTVTDDSAGCTDTFCQAISVDSLGLLEGFVEGFVITVIDGGEGGTVNAVGELNALFSEAIVYPVPANDWLILDGIEPNVFWNARLMNITGTAVREFSGTGVTQLSLTGITPGLYLLRVSGEMATSKTLRLIVQ
;
A
#
# COMPACT_ATOMS: atom_id res chain seq x y z
N MET A 1 33.34 -51.95 -47.46
CA MET A 1 34.07 -53.09 -48.08
C MET A 1 34.93 -53.71 -47.00
N LYS A 2 34.71 -54.92 -46.47
CA LYS A 2 34.30 -56.23 -47.05
C LYS A 2 33.35 -56.96 -46.06
N HIS A 3 32.11 -57.25 -46.46
CA HIS A 3 31.50 -58.58 -46.74
C HIS A 3 31.18 -59.47 -45.50
N MET A 4 29.90 -59.64 -45.11
CA MET A 4 28.88 -60.62 -45.62
C MET A 4 29.18 -62.08 -45.20
N ASN A 5 28.28 -62.99 -44.81
CA ASN A 5 26.82 -63.03 -44.60
C ASN A 5 26.45 -64.45 -44.10
N ASN A 6 25.26 -64.60 -43.46
CA ASN A 6 24.34 -65.76 -43.51
C ASN A 6 24.78 -67.17 -43.06
N ARG A 7 24.08 -67.73 -42.06
CA ARG A 7 22.91 -68.61 -42.27
C ARG A 7 22.32 -69.13 -40.95
N CYS A 8 21.09 -68.72 -40.70
CA CYS A 8 20.16 -69.38 -39.81
C CYS A 8 19.85 -70.83 -40.30
N VAL A 9 19.36 -71.65 -39.36
CA VAL A 9 18.01 -72.27 -39.47
C VAL A 9 17.89 -73.76 -39.85
N TRP A 10 17.15 -74.46 -38.97
CA TRP A 10 16.36 -75.69 -39.08
C TRP A 10 16.96 -77.08 -38.79
N VAL A 11 16.61 -77.54 -37.60
CA VAL A 11 15.77 -78.75 -37.41
C VAL A 11 16.45 -80.10 -37.58
N VAL A 12 16.94 -80.56 -36.44
CA VAL A 12 16.82 -81.93 -35.95
C VAL A 12 16.35 -81.74 -34.48
N LEU A 13 15.07 -81.52 -34.17
CA LEU A 13 13.99 -82.53 -34.16
C LEU A 13 14.56 -83.96 -34.08
N ALA A 14 14.28 -84.80 -33.10
CA ALA A 14 13.16 -84.79 -32.20
C ALA A 14 13.39 -85.90 -31.18
N LEU A 15 12.85 -85.67 -29.98
CA LEU A 15 12.12 -86.66 -29.21
C LEU A 15 12.92 -87.78 -28.51
N LEU A 16 12.80 -87.72 -27.18
CA LEU A 16 12.80 -88.82 -26.19
C LEU A 16 14.20 -89.09 -25.60
N SER A 17 14.42 -89.03 -24.28
CA SER A 17 13.50 -89.40 -23.21
C SER A 17 14.03 -89.00 -21.82
N PHE A 18 13.18 -88.29 -21.08
CA PHE A 18 12.91 -88.40 -19.63
C PHE A 18 14.08 -88.48 -18.65
N SER A 19 14.27 -87.40 -17.87
CA SER A 19 13.90 -87.43 -16.44
C SER A 19 14.04 -86.04 -15.82
N GLY A 20 12.90 -85.46 -15.41
CA GLY A 20 12.78 -84.50 -14.31
C GLY A 20 13.51 -83.17 -14.43
N ASN A 21 12.83 -82.16 -14.96
CA ASN A 21 12.98 -80.78 -14.47
C ASN A 21 11.58 -80.17 -14.41
N LEU A 22 11.01 -80.13 -13.20
CA LEU A 22 10.04 -79.11 -12.84
C LEU A 22 10.81 -77.78 -12.86
N ALA A 23 10.81 -77.09 -13.99
CA ALA A 23 10.95 -75.65 -13.97
C ALA A 23 9.55 -75.13 -13.69
N ALA A 24 9.33 -74.54 -12.53
CA ALA A 24 8.16 -73.69 -12.33
C ALA A 24 8.23 -72.62 -13.43
N GLN A 25 7.29 -72.67 -14.37
CA GLN A 25 6.97 -71.52 -15.19
C GLN A 25 6.26 -70.59 -14.22
N TRP A 26 6.96 -69.57 -13.74
CA TRP A 26 6.34 -68.51 -12.96
C TRP A 26 5.45 -67.75 -13.95
N ASP A 27 4.18 -67.54 -13.59
CA ASP A 27 3.26 -66.74 -14.39
C ASP A 27 3.86 -65.32 -14.51
N PHE A 28 3.86 -64.75 -15.72
CA PHE A 28 4.40 -63.41 -15.99
C PHE A 28 3.27 -62.40 -15.92
N THR A 29 3.13 -61.76 -14.76
CA THR A 29 1.99 -60.90 -14.43
C THR A 29 2.16 -59.47 -14.95
N LEU A 30 1.08 -58.68 -14.91
CA LEU A 30 1.10 -57.23 -15.17
C LEU A 30 2.08 -56.53 -14.22
N TYR A 31 2.19 -56.99 -12.98
CA TYR A 31 3.21 -56.51 -12.04
C TYR A 31 4.63 -56.73 -12.58
N ASP A 32 4.92 -57.90 -13.14
CA ASP A 32 6.24 -58.25 -13.70
C ASP A 32 6.53 -57.46 -14.99
N ALA A 33 5.52 -57.29 -15.85
CA ALA A 33 5.61 -56.48 -17.06
C ALA A 33 5.92 -55.01 -16.71
N LEU A 34 5.20 -54.45 -15.74
CA LEU A 34 5.41 -53.10 -15.26
C LEU A 34 6.77 -52.94 -14.58
N ASN A 35 7.22 -53.93 -13.81
CA ASN A 35 8.56 -53.94 -13.21
C ASN A 35 9.67 -53.85 -14.28
N GLY A 36 9.44 -54.44 -15.45
CA GLY A 36 10.33 -54.33 -16.61
C GLY A 36 10.42 -52.91 -17.17
N LEU A 37 9.31 -52.17 -17.17
CA LEU A 37 9.25 -50.76 -17.58
C LEU A 37 9.89 -49.84 -16.52
N THR A 38 9.63 -50.11 -15.24
CA THR A 38 10.14 -49.33 -14.10
C THR A 38 11.66 -49.43 -13.98
N TYR A 39 12.23 -50.64 -14.05
CA TYR A 39 13.64 -50.89 -13.72
C TYR A 39 14.51 -51.30 -14.90
N ALA A 40 14.17 -50.90 -16.12
CA ALA A 40 15.04 -51.09 -17.28
C ALA A 40 16.44 -50.49 -16.98
N THR A 41 17.44 -51.33 -16.69
CA THR A 41 18.81 -50.93 -16.31
C THR A 41 19.77 -50.99 -17.50
N GLU A 42 20.80 -50.14 -17.42
CA GLU A 42 21.82 -49.76 -18.40
C GLU A 42 22.54 -50.88 -19.20
N ALA A 43 21.81 -51.61 -20.04
CA ALA A 43 22.43 -52.43 -21.10
C ALA A 43 22.19 -51.86 -22.52
N ASN A 44 21.15 -51.02 -22.73
CA ASN A 44 20.71 -50.63 -24.09
C ASN A 44 20.21 -49.17 -24.29
N ASN A 45 20.58 -48.20 -23.45
CA ASN A 45 20.36 -46.77 -23.71
C ASN A 45 18.89 -46.35 -23.98
N ASP A 46 17.97 -46.76 -23.10
CA ASP A 46 16.65 -46.13 -23.00
C ASP A 46 16.44 -45.73 -21.53
N ASN A 47 16.10 -44.46 -21.30
CA ASN A 47 15.65 -43.93 -20.01
C ASN A 47 14.39 -44.72 -19.61
N PRO A 48 14.23 -45.25 -18.37
CA PRO A 48 12.98 -45.92 -18.00
C PRO A 48 11.82 -44.97 -18.28
N CYS A 49 10.88 -45.38 -19.14
CA CYS A 49 9.84 -44.48 -19.65
C CYS A 49 8.94 -43.94 -18.54
N CYS A 50 8.80 -44.71 -17.45
CA CYS A 50 7.63 -44.69 -16.60
C CYS A 50 8.00 -45.05 -15.15
N PHE A 51 9.19 -44.66 -14.66
CA PHE A 51 9.69 -45.06 -13.33
C PHE A 51 8.70 -44.70 -12.21
N MET A 52 8.24 -43.45 -12.18
CA MET A 52 7.32 -42.99 -11.13
C MET A 52 5.95 -43.64 -11.22
N ALA A 53 5.34 -43.64 -12.41
CA ALA A 53 4.03 -44.25 -12.62
C ALA A 53 4.06 -45.76 -12.32
N GLY A 54 5.11 -46.45 -12.76
CA GLY A 54 5.29 -47.87 -12.51
C GLY A 54 5.44 -48.19 -11.02
N TYR A 55 6.18 -47.37 -10.27
CA TYR A 55 6.27 -47.51 -8.82
C TYR A 55 4.91 -47.28 -8.13
N ALA A 56 4.15 -46.28 -8.57
CA ALA A 56 2.82 -45.97 -8.03
C ALA A 56 1.83 -47.13 -8.23
N PHE A 57 1.61 -47.59 -9.46
CA PHE A 57 0.69 -48.72 -9.71
C PHE A 57 1.10 -49.98 -8.96
N GLN A 58 2.40 -50.28 -8.85
CA GLN A 58 2.88 -51.42 -8.07
C GLN A 58 2.60 -51.28 -6.57
N GLY A 59 2.60 -50.07 -6.04
CA GLY A 59 2.32 -49.78 -4.65
C GLY A 59 0.82 -49.84 -4.30
N TYR A 60 -0.03 -49.28 -5.16
CA TYR A 60 -1.44 -49.03 -4.83
C TYR A 60 -2.42 -50.00 -5.51
N ASN A 61 -2.06 -50.56 -6.67
CA ASN A 61 -2.92 -51.48 -7.45
C ASN A 61 -2.33 -52.90 -7.51
N SER A 62 -1.60 -53.32 -6.47
CA SER A 62 -0.92 -54.61 -6.47
C SER A 62 -1.89 -55.81 -6.57
N ASP A 63 -3.11 -55.67 -6.07
CA ASP A 63 -4.13 -56.71 -6.12
C ASP A 63 -4.53 -56.99 -7.57
N GLU A 64 -4.82 -55.95 -8.36
CA GLU A 64 -5.15 -56.06 -9.80
C GLU A 64 -3.96 -56.57 -10.61
N LEU A 65 -2.75 -56.06 -10.32
CA LEU A 65 -1.55 -56.39 -11.09
C LEU A 65 -1.10 -57.86 -10.91
N TYR A 66 -1.38 -58.48 -9.76
CA TYR A 66 -1.09 -59.89 -9.47
C TYR A 66 -2.26 -60.84 -9.69
N ASP A 67 -3.49 -60.34 -9.84
CA ASP A 67 -4.67 -61.18 -10.00
C ASP A 67 -4.61 -61.96 -11.32
N MET A 68 -4.48 -63.28 -11.22
CA MET A 68 -4.45 -64.22 -12.34
C MET A 68 -5.85 -64.77 -12.68
N ASP A 69 -6.86 -64.50 -11.85
CA ASP A 69 -8.24 -64.91 -12.07
C ASP A 69 -9.03 -63.87 -12.89
N SER A 70 -8.46 -62.67 -13.08
CA SER A 70 -9.02 -61.57 -13.87
C SER A 70 -8.02 -61.04 -14.89
N GLU A 71 -8.50 -60.31 -15.89
CA GLU A 71 -7.65 -59.65 -16.88
C GLU A 71 -7.87 -58.13 -16.85
N TYR A 72 -6.80 -57.36 -17.01
CA TYR A 72 -6.84 -55.89 -17.01
C TYR A 72 -6.04 -55.26 -18.15
N THR A 73 -6.40 -54.02 -18.49
CA THR A 73 -5.58 -53.13 -19.32
C THR A 73 -5.19 -51.92 -18.50
N VAL A 74 -3.90 -51.61 -18.47
CA VAL A 74 -3.33 -50.51 -17.68
C VAL A 74 -2.72 -49.48 -18.62
N PHE A 75 -3.18 -48.24 -18.54
CA PHE A 75 -2.61 -47.10 -19.26
C PHE A 75 -1.59 -46.40 -18.37
N VAL A 76 -0.30 -46.51 -18.68
CA VAL A 76 0.79 -46.03 -17.82
C VAL A 76 1.35 -44.72 -18.36
N PRO A 77 1.24 -43.58 -17.65
CA PRO A 77 1.84 -42.34 -18.10
C PRO A 77 3.37 -42.40 -18.07
N ASN A 78 3.99 -41.75 -19.06
CA ASN A 78 5.43 -41.59 -19.10
C ASN A 78 5.92 -40.59 -18.04
N GLN A 79 7.24 -40.50 -17.87
CA GLN A 79 7.85 -39.64 -16.85
C GLN A 79 7.56 -38.16 -17.09
N ALA A 80 7.53 -37.69 -18.33
CA ALA A 80 7.26 -36.28 -18.64
C ALA A 80 5.83 -35.86 -18.27
N ALA A 81 4.85 -36.74 -18.48
CA ALA A 81 3.47 -36.54 -18.06
C ALA A 81 3.34 -36.43 -16.54
N VAL A 82 4.07 -37.28 -15.82
CA VAL A 82 4.12 -37.24 -14.35
C VAL A 82 4.81 -35.97 -13.87
N ASP A 83 5.91 -35.56 -14.51
CA ASP A 83 6.61 -34.30 -14.19
C ASP A 83 5.73 -33.07 -14.45
N GLU A 84 4.89 -33.08 -15.49
CA GLU A 84 3.95 -31.99 -15.79
C GLU A 84 2.89 -31.84 -14.70
N VAL A 85 2.29 -32.94 -14.24
CA VAL A 85 1.35 -32.91 -13.11
C VAL A 85 2.05 -32.49 -11.83
N MET A 86 3.25 -33.01 -11.54
CA MET A 86 4.02 -32.57 -10.37
C MET A 86 4.36 -31.08 -10.44
N ALA A 87 4.71 -30.54 -11.60
CA ALA A 87 4.98 -29.12 -11.77
C ALA A 87 3.72 -28.27 -11.63
N LEU A 88 2.60 -28.70 -12.24
CA LEU A 88 1.30 -28.04 -12.12
C LEU A 88 0.82 -27.99 -10.67
N MET A 89 1.01 -29.10 -9.96
CA MET A 89 0.64 -29.25 -8.58
C MET A 89 1.73 -28.78 -7.61
N ASN A 90 2.90 -28.31 -8.07
CA ASN A 90 4.07 -27.98 -7.26
C ASN A 90 4.44 -29.08 -6.21
N LEU A 91 4.37 -30.34 -6.62
CA LEU A 91 4.64 -31.51 -5.79
C LEU A 91 6.07 -32.01 -6.00
N ASN A 92 6.69 -32.51 -4.93
CA ASN A 92 7.84 -33.38 -5.06
C ASN A 92 7.40 -34.85 -5.23
N GLN A 93 8.36 -35.73 -5.54
CA GLN A 93 8.11 -37.15 -5.80
C GLN A 93 7.39 -37.89 -4.66
N TRP A 94 7.65 -37.51 -3.40
CA TRP A 94 7.05 -38.14 -2.23
C TRP A 94 5.65 -37.60 -1.95
N ASP A 95 5.43 -36.31 -2.19
CA ASP A 95 4.13 -35.66 -1.97
C ASP A 95 3.07 -36.18 -2.94
N MET A 96 3.45 -36.50 -4.18
CA MET A 96 2.55 -37.09 -5.18
C MET A 96 1.91 -38.39 -4.68
N LEU A 97 2.63 -39.18 -3.88
CA LEU A 97 2.12 -40.44 -3.34
C LEU A 97 1.18 -40.24 -2.14
N GLY A 98 1.12 -39.03 -1.56
CA GLY A 98 0.26 -38.67 -0.44
C GLY A 98 -1.04 -37.96 -0.83
N PHE A 99 -1.26 -37.69 -2.11
CA PHE A 99 -2.46 -37.01 -2.61
C PHE A 99 -3.73 -37.84 -2.29
N SER A 100 -4.74 -37.21 -1.68
CA SER A 100 -5.94 -37.90 -1.16
C SER A 100 -6.76 -38.65 -2.20
N ASP A 101 -6.74 -38.18 -3.45
CA ASP A 101 -7.46 -38.80 -4.57
C ASP A 101 -6.54 -39.62 -5.48
N PHE A 102 -5.34 -39.98 -4.99
CA PHE A 102 -4.33 -40.70 -5.75
C PHE A 102 -4.80 -42.10 -6.15
N ASP A 103 -5.46 -42.83 -5.24
CA ASP A 103 -6.04 -44.16 -5.53
C ASP A 103 -7.04 -44.09 -6.68
N ALA A 104 -7.98 -43.14 -6.62
CA ALA A 104 -8.97 -42.95 -7.67
C ALA A 104 -8.35 -42.47 -8.99
N ALA A 105 -7.25 -41.71 -8.94
CA ALA A 105 -6.51 -41.32 -10.14
C ALA A 105 -5.87 -42.54 -10.81
N LEU A 106 -5.22 -43.42 -10.04
CA LEU A 106 -4.62 -44.65 -10.57
C LEU A 106 -5.70 -45.62 -11.08
N ASP A 107 -6.80 -45.80 -10.35
CA ASP A 107 -7.92 -46.65 -10.77
C ASP A 107 -8.57 -46.16 -12.07
N TYR A 108 -8.49 -44.86 -12.38
CA TYR A 108 -8.97 -44.31 -13.64
C TYR A 108 -8.10 -44.70 -14.85
N HIS A 109 -6.85 -45.13 -14.61
CA HIS A 109 -5.97 -45.64 -15.65
C HIS A 109 -6.12 -47.14 -15.92
N ILE A 110 -6.95 -47.84 -15.14
CA ILE A 110 -7.13 -49.30 -15.23
C ILE A 110 -8.53 -49.61 -15.71
N VAL A 111 -8.65 -50.47 -16.71
CA VAL A 111 -9.93 -50.98 -17.20
C VAL A 111 -9.95 -52.51 -17.17
N SER A 112 -11.12 -53.09 -16.91
CA SER A 112 -11.26 -54.55 -16.95
C SER A 112 -11.20 -55.09 -18.38
N GLY A 113 -10.58 -56.26 -18.53
CA GLY A 113 -10.36 -56.97 -19.79
C GLY A 113 -9.04 -56.62 -20.46
N THR A 114 -8.62 -57.48 -21.39
CA THR A 114 -7.43 -57.27 -22.22
C THR A 114 -7.83 -56.56 -23.52
N TRP A 115 -7.42 -55.30 -23.67
CA TRP A 115 -7.68 -54.47 -24.85
C TRP A 115 -6.37 -54.18 -25.57
N MET A 116 -6.03 -54.98 -26.57
CA MET A 116 -4.85 -54.71 -27.39
C MET A 116 -5.08 -53.50 -28.28
N ALA A 117 -4.03 -52.91 -28.84
CA ALA A 117 -4.15 -51.77 -29.76
C ALA A 117 -5.01 -52.09 -30.99
N ALA A 118 -5.10 -53.36 -31.38
CA ALA A 118 -5.96 -53.83 -32.46
C ALA A 118 -7.45 -53.94 -32.08
N ASP A 119 -7.76 -53.99 -30.79
CA ASP A 119 -9.12 -54.10 -30.24
C ASP A 119 -9.74 -52.71 -29.96
N LEU A 120 -8.92 -51.66 -29.94
CA LEU A 120 -9.33 -50.28 -29.71
C LEU A 120 -9.93 -49.66 -30.99
N GLU A 121 -11.20 -49.27 -30.93
CA GLU A 121 -11.95 -48.67 -32.04
C GLU A 121 -12.31 -47.20 -31.77
N ASP A 122 -12.43 -46.39 -32.83
CA ASP A 122 -12.82 -44.98 -32.73
C ASP A 122 -14.22 -44.82 -32.10
N GLY A 123 -14.32 -44.00 -31.06
CA GLY A 123 -15.55 -43.79 -30.29
C GLY A 123 -15.88 -44.88 -29.27
N MET A 124 -14.96 -45.82 -29.03
CA MET A 124 -15.11 -46.82 -27.97
C MET A 124 -15.07 -46.16 -26.59
N SER A 125 -15.85 -46.71 -25.65
CA SER A 125 -15.90 -46.25 -24.26
C SER A 125 -15.54 -47.40 -23.32
N LEU A 126 -14.55 -47.19 -22.45
CA LEU A 126 -14.01 -48.20 -21.55
C LEU A 126 -14.26 -47.78 -20.10
N VAL A 127 -15.03 -48.57 -19.35
CA VAL A 127 -15.30 -48.30 -17.93
C VAL A 127 -14.04 -48.63 -17.11
N THR A 128 -13.58 -47.67 -16.34
CA THR A 128 -12.39 -47.78 -15.48
C THR A 128 -12.75 -48.42 -14.14
N LEU A 129 -11.74 -48.81 -13.36
CA LEU A 129 -11.95 -49.30 -11.99
C LEU A 129 -12.50 -48.19 -11.07
N GLN A 130 -12.15 -46.93 -11.35
CA GLN A 130 -12.73 -45.77 -10.68
C GLN A 130 -14.23 -45.62 -10.95
N GLY A 131 -14.72 -46.14 -12.09
CA GLY A 131 -16.13 -46.25 -12.46
C GLY A 131 -16.60 -45.28 -13.53
N GLN A 132 -15.84 -44.20 -13.79
CA GLN A 132 -16.02 -43.36 -14.98
C GLN A 132 -15.50 -44.06 -16.25
N SER A 133 -15.67 -43.46 -17.43
CA SER A 133 -15.31 -44.12 -18.70
C SER A 133 -14.31 -43.32 -19.52
N LEU A 134 -13.26 -43.98 -19.98
CA LEU A 134 -12.30 -43.45 -20.94
C LEU A 134 -12.90 -43.45 -22.34
N SER A 135 -12.64 -42.40 -23.11
CA SER A 135 -13.00 -42.26 -24.51
C SER A 135 -11.83 -42.64 -25.41
N VAL A 136 -12.04 -43.55 -26.35
CA VAL A 136 -11.01 -43.96 -27.32
C VAL A 136 -11.22 -43.20 -28.63
N SER A 137 -10.16 -42.57 -29.13
CA SER A 137 -10.14 -41.94 -30.46
C SER A 137 -9.06 -42.58 -31.32
N VAL A 138 -9.40 -42.97 -32.56
CA VAL A 138 -8.45 -43.61 -33.49
C VAL A 138 -8.32 -42.80 -34.77
N GLY A 139 -7.19 -42.10 -34.90
CA GLY A 139 -6.86 -41.23 -36.02
C GLY A 139 -5.50 -41.55 -36.63
N ALA A 140 -4.56 -40.61 -36.50
CA ALA A 140 -3.15 -40.85 -36.88
C ALA A 140 -2.42 -41.79 -35.90
N GLY A 141 -2.96 -41.95 -34.69
CA GLY A 141 -2.57 -42.88 -33.64
C GLY A 141 -3.80 -43.17 -32.77
N VAL A 142 -3.60 -43.92 -31.68
CA VAL A 142 -4.63 -44.18 -30.66
C VAL A 142 -4.51 -43.13 -29.56
N MET A 143 -5.62 -42.53 -29.18
CA MET A 143 -5.72 -41.64 -28.03
C MET A 143 -6.73 -42.19 -27.03
N ILE A 144 -6.42 -42.04 -25.75
CA ILE A 144 -7.27 -42.37 -24.61
C ILE A 144 -7.57 -41.07 -23.89
N ASP A 145 -8.84 -40.67 -23.90
CA ASP A 145 -9.27 -39.29 -23.68
C ASP A 145 -8.44 -38.33 -24.58
N ASN A 146 -7.57 -37.52 -23.97
CA ASN A 146 -6.67 -36.60 -24.67
C ASN A 146 -5.21 -37.06 -24.69
N ALA A 147 -4.88 -38.21 -24.10
CA ALA A 147 -3.52 -38.74 -24.02
C ALA A 147 -3.20 -39.61 -25.25
N ASN A 148 -2.06 -39.41 -25.89
CA ASN A 148 -1.60 -40.27 -26.97
C ASN A 148 -0.99 -41.55 -26.42
N VAL A 149 -1.34 -42.69 -27.01
CA VAL A 149 -0.65 -43.94 -26.74
C VAL A 149 0.67 -43.98 -27.51
N ILE A 150 1.78 -43.99 -26.79
CA ILE A 150 3.15 -43.91 -27.35
C ILE A 150 3.86 -45.26 -27.39
N GLU A 151 3.46 -46.22 -26.56
CA GLU A 151 3.89 -47.61 -26.63
C GLU A 151 2.67 -48.52 -26.40
N THR A 152 2.52 -49.54 -27.24
CA THR A 152 1.34 -50.41 -27.23
C THR A 152 1.71 -51.85 -26.97
N ASP A 153 0.75 -52.63 -26.45
CA ASP A 153 0.79 -54.10 -26.43
C ASP A 153 1.95 -54.68 -25.59
N ILE A 154 2.23 -54.12 -24.42
CA ILE A 154 3.14 -54.72 -23.44
C ILE A 154 2.37 -55.82 -22.70
N THR A 155 2.48 -57.05 -23.19
CA THR A 155 1.61 -58.16 -22.76
C THR A 155 2.09 -58.86 -21.50
N ALA A 156 1.14 -59.25 -20.65
CA ALA A 156 1.30 -60.15 -19.52
C ALA A 156 0.28 -61.30 -19.59
N ASP A 157 0.44 -62.32 -18.74
CA ASP A 157 -0.48 -63.47 -18.67
C ASP A 157 -1.86 -63.09 -18.12
N ASN A 158 -1.97 -61.98 -17.37
CA ASN A 158 -3.22 -61.43 -16.82
C ASN A 158 -3.59 -60.04 -17.40
N GLY A 159 -3.06 -59.65 -18.56
CA GLY A 159 -3.49 -58.41 -19.21
C GLY A 159 -2.49 -57.74 -20.16
N VAL A 160 -2.69 -56.45 -20.40
CA VAL A 160 -1.83 -55.63 -21.27
C VAL A 160 -1.57 -54.23 -20.69
N ILE A 161 -0.36 -53.71 -20.92
CA ILE A 161 0.02 -52.32 -20.61
C ILE A 161 0.16 -51.52 -21.91
N HIS A 162 -0.33 -50.29 -21.91
CA HIS A 162 -0.05 -49.27 -22.94
C HIS A 162 0.57 -48.05 -22.26
N VAL A 163 1.63 -47.48 -22.83
CA VAL A 163 2.26 -46.24 -22.31
C VAL A 163 1.62 -45.03 -22.98
N ILE A 164 1.27 -44.01 -22.19
CA ILE A 164 0.65 -42.76 -22.65
C ILE A 164 1.52 -41.54 -22.34
N ASP A 165 1.33 -40.44 -23.08
CA ASP A 165 2.11 -39.20 -22.95
C ASP A 165 1.48 -38.10 -22.08
N ALA A 166 0.34 -38.38 -21.45
CA ALA A 166 -0.32 -37.52 -20.47
C ALA A 166 -0.94 -38.38 -19.37
N THR A 167 -1.17 -37.82 -18.18
CA THR A 167 -1.94 -38.48 -17.12
C THR A 167 -3.43 -38.41 -17.43
N LEU A 168 -4.19 -39.39 -16.94
CA LEU A 168 -5.64 -39.44 -17.03
C LEU A 168 -6.25 -39.02 -15.69
N ALA A 169 -7.30 -38.21 -15.72
CA ALA A 169 -8.01 -37.78 -14.53
C ALA A 169 -9.53 -37.97 -14.73
N PRO A 170 -10.25 -38.50 -13.72
CA PRO A 170 -11.71 -38.53 -13.74
C PRO A 170 -12.29 -37.12 -13.89
N ALA A 171 -13.48 -37.00 -14.50
CA ALA A 171 -14.18 -35.72 -14.53
C ALA A 171 -14.51 -35.26 -13.10
N GLY A 172 -14.25 -33.98 -12.83
CA GLY A 172 -14.40 -33.37 -11.50
C GLY A 172 -13.11 -33.30 -10.68
N TYR A 173 -11.99 -33.81 -11.21
CA TYR A 173 -10.69 -33.56 -10.61
C TYR A 173 -10.30 -32.08 -10.76
N PRO A 174 -9.60 -31.51 -9.78
CA PRO A 174 -9.07 -30.16 -9.92
C PRO A 174 -8.12 -30.06 -11.11
N GLU A 175 -8.04 -28.89 -11.74
CA GLU A 175 -7.09 -28.57 -12.82
C GLU A 175 -6.23 -27.33 -12.49
N ALA A 176 -6.42 -26.75 -11.31
CA ALA A 176 -5.87 -25.44 -10.93
C ALA A 176 -5.62 -25.35 -9.42
N THR A 177 -4.73 -24.45 -8.99
CA THR A 177 -4.60 -24.04 -7.57
C THR A 177 -5.76 -23.14 -7.15
N VAL A 178 -5.97 -22.94 -5.84
CA VAL A 178 -7.03 -22.04 -5.34
C VAL A 178 -6.88 -20.61 -5.88
N VAL A 179 -5.64 -20.13 -6.07
CA VAL A 179 -5.36 -18.83 -6.68
C VAL A 179 -5.79 -18.82 -8.14
N GLN A 180 -5.42 -19.83 -8.91
CA GLN A 180 -5.80 -19.93 -10.32
C GLN A 180 -7.31 -20.06 -10.51
N VAL A 181 -8.02 -20.75 -9.61
CA VAL A 181 -9.48 -20.80 -9.60
C VAL A 181 -10.09 -19.40 -9.45
N VAL A 182 -9.54 -18.56 -8.57
CA VAL A 182 -9.97 -17.17 -8.40
C VAL A 182 -9.63 -16.34 -9.66
N MET A 183 -8.38 -16.38 -10.14
CA MET A 183 -7.92 -15.58 -11.28
C MET A 183 -8.64 -15.91 -12.60
N GLN A 184 -9.14 -17.13 -12.76
CA GLN A 184 -9.90 -17.55 -13.94
C GLN A 184 -11.38 -17.17 -13.86
N SER A 185 -11.81 -16.57 -12.75
CA SER A 185 -13.21 -16.24 -12.50
C SER A 185 -13.51 -14.77 -12.82
N ASP A 186 -14.37 -14.55 -13.82
CA ASP A 186 -14.87 -13.21 -14.19
C ASP A 186 -15.63 -12.48 -13.05
N ALA A 187 -15.99 -13.19 -11.96
CA ALA A 187 -16.74 -12.63 -10.83
C ALA A 187 -15.88 -12.28 -9.61
N HIS A 188 -14.56 -12.52 -9.66
CA HIS A 188 -13.65 -12.35 -8.54
C HIS A 188 -12.40 -11.53 -8.92
N THR A 189 -12.53 -10.58 -9.84
CA THR A 189 -11.41 -9.75 -10.29
C THR A 189 -10.88 -8.82 -9.18
N ALA A 190 -11.77 -8.31 -8.31
CA ALA A 190 -11.41 -7.54 -7.14
C ALA A 190 -10.75 -8.40 -6.05
N PHE A 191 -11.21 -9.64 -5.86
CA PHE A 191 -10.59 -10.57 -4.92
C PHE A 191 -9.23 -11.08 -5.41
N GLU A 192 -9.05 -11.28 -6.72
CA GLU A 192 -7.73 -11.50 -7.34
C GLU A 192 -6.77 -10.35 -7.01
N GLN A 193 -7.20 -9.10 -7.22
CA GLN A 193 -6.38 -7.93 -6.91
C GLN A 193 -6.02 -7.88 -5.42
N ALA A 194 -6.93 -8.27 -4.52
CA ALA A 194 -6.66 -8.38 -3.10
C ALA A 194 -5.57 -9.43 -2.78
N ILE A 195 -5.61 -10.60 -3.41
CA ILE A 195 -4.57 -11.65 -3.28
C ILE A 195 -3.20 -11.11 -3.72
N VAL A 196 -3.17 -10.35 -4.80
CA VAL A 196 -1.94 -9.73 -5.33
C VAL A 196 -1.42 -8.66 -4.35
N ASN A 197 -2.28 -7.76 -3.89
CA ASN A 197 -1.92 -6.67 -2.98
C ASN A 197 -1.44 -7.17 -1.62
N ALA A 198 -2.00 -8.28 -1.12
CA ALA A 198 -1.56 -8.94 0.11
C ALA A 198 -0.33 -9.85 -0.08
N TYR A 199 0.29 -9.86 -1.29
CA TYR A 199 1.43 -10.72 -1.63
C TYR A 199 1.22 -12.22 -1.37
N MET A 200 -0.04 -12.68 -1.45
CA MET A 200 -0.40 -14.06 -1.12
C MET A 200 -0.39 -15.01 -2.32
N VAL A 201 -0.06 -14.54 -3.53
CA VAL A 201 -0.07 -15.37 -4.76
C VAL A 201 0.80 -16.62 -4.61
N ASP A 202 2.06 -16.46 -4.20
CA ASP A 202 3.00 -17.58 -4.05
C ASP A 202 2.59 -18.47 -2.87
N TYR A 203 2.16 -17.85 -1.77
CA TYR A 203 1.72 -18.54 -0.56
C TYR A 203 0.52 -19.45 -0.82
N LEU A 204 -0.55 -18.91 -1.42
CA LEU A 204 -1.78 -19.64 -1.73
C LEU A 204 -1.67 -20.53 -2.97
N SER A 205 -0.57 -20.44 -3.72
CA SER A 205 -0.25 -21.41 -4.78
C SER A 205 0.55 -22.60 -4.25
N ALA A 206 1.11 -22.51 -3.05
CA ALA A 206 1.84 -23.61 -2.42
C ALA A 206 0.88 -24.74 -2.00
N GLN A 207 1.40 -25.96 -1.97
CA GLN A 207 0.71 -27.09 -1.36
C GLN A 207 1.12 -27.27 0.09
N ALA A 208 0.20 -27.84 0.86
CA ALA A 208 0.49 -28.44 2.15
C ALA A 208 1.61 -29.47 1.98
N LEU A 209 2.75 -29.26 2.66
CA LEU A 209 3.71 -30.34 2.83
C LEU A 209 3.44 -31.00 4.18
N GLU A 210 3.20 -32.31 4.17
CA GLU A 210 3.08 -33.10 5.41
C GLU A 210 4.41 -33.22 6.19
N VAL A 211 5.52 -32.70 5.63
CA VAL A 211 6.85 -32.79 6.22
C VAL A 211 7.36 -31.39 6.57
N GLU A 212 7.90 -31.25 7.79
CA GLU A 212 8.66 -30.07 8.22
C GLU A 212 9.71 -29.71 7.15
N ASP A 213 9.71 -28.45 6.67
CA ASP A 213 10.80 -27.97 5.82
C ASP A 213 12.12 -28.16 6.58
N GLU A 214 13.05 -28.91 5.99
CA GLU A 214 14.37 -29.19 6.56
C GLU A 214 15.19 -27.91 6.84
N ASN A 215 14.75 -26.73 6.36
CA ASN A 215 15.41 -25.44 6.54
C ASN A 215 14.79 -24.50 7.60
N ASN A 216 13.55 -24.72 8.07
CA ASN A 216 12.94 -23.84 9.09
C ASN A 216 12.02 -24.54 10.12
N GLY A 217 11.68 -25.82 9.93
CA GLY A 217 10.88 -26.58 10.89
C GLY A 217 9.38 -26.22 10.95
N ASP A 218 8.86 -25.41 10.02
CA ASP A 218 7.43 -25.11 9.91
C ASP A 218 6.88 -25.84 8.67
N PRO A 219 5.79 -26.64 8.77
CA PRO A 219 5.14 -27.21 7.59
C PRO A 219 4.69 -26.08 6.65
N LEU A 220 4.85 -26.28 5.34
CA LEU A 220 4.30 -25.32 4.38
C LEU A 220 2.77 -25.25 4.59
N PRO A 221 2.20 -24.04 4.73
CA PRO A 221 0.79 -23.86 5.00
C PRO A 221 -0.05 -24.35 3.82
N GLY A 222 -1.25 -24.82 4.13
CA GLY A 222 -2.15 -25.50 3.19
C GLY A 222 -2.60 -26.86 3.75
N PRO A 223 -3.58 -27.55 3.12
CA PRO A 223 -4.40 -27.07 2.01
C PRO A 223 -5.31 -25.91 2.48
N TYR A 224 -6.03 -25.26 1.57
CA TYR A 224 -6.81 -24.06 1.88
C TYR A 224 -8.31 -24.22 1.62
N THR A 225 -9.12 -23.53 2.40
CA THR A 225 -10.52 -23.28 2.09
C THR A 225 -10.69 -21.77 1.96
N ILE A 226 -10.92 -21.29 0.73
CA ILE A 226 -11.07 -19.87 0.43
C ILE A 226 -12.54 -19.54 0.30
N PHE A 227 -13.02 -18.58 1.07
CA PHE A 227 -14.33 -17.97 0.89
C PHE A 227 -14.17 -16.69 0.07
N ALA A 228 -14.25 -16.79 -1.26
CA ALA A 228 -13.99 -15.68 -2.17
C ALA A 228 -15.26 -14.82 -2.37
N PRO A 229 -15.33 -13.59 -1.86
CA PRO A 229 -16.43 -12.68 -2.15
C PRO A 229 -16.41 -12.24 -3.62
N THR A 230 -17.60 -12.10 -4.20
CA THR A 230 -17.77 -11.59 -5.57
C THR A 230 -17.39 -10.10 -5.67
N ASP A 231 -17.15 -9.61 -6.88
CA ASP A 231 -16.83 -8.20 -7.12
C ASP A 231 -17.94 -7.27 -6.58
N ASP A 232 -19.22 -7.61 -6.82
CA ASP A 232 -20.38 -6.88 -6.29
C ASP A 232 -20.40 -6.85 -4.74
N ALA A 233 -19.92 -7.92 -4.09
CA ALA A 233 -19.84 -8.00 -2.63
C ALA A 233 -18.76 -7.08 -2.06
N ILE A 234 -17.60 -7.01 -2.71
CA ILE A 234 -16.49 -6.12 -2.30
C ILE A 234 -16.88 -4.66 -2.53
N ASP A 235 -17.49 -4.33 -3.68
CA ASP A 235 -18.00 -2.99 -3.97
C ASP A 235 -19.00 -2.51 -2.92
N ALA A 236 -19.95 -3.37 -2.54
CA ALA A 236 -20.94 -3.07 -1.52
C ALA A 236 -20.30 -2.87 -0.13
N PHE A 237 -19.30 -3.68 0.21
CA PHE A 237 -18.55 -3.55 1.46
C PHE A 237 -17.78 -2.22 1.50
N ALA A 238 -16.97 -1.94 0.46
CA ALA A 238 -16.19 -0.71 0.36
C ALA A 238 -17.08 0.54 0.49
N ALA A 239 -18.20 0.58 -0.23
CA ALA A 239 -19.16 1.69 -0.16
C ALA A 239 -19.79 1.85 1.24
N ALA A 240 -20.07 0.75 1.95
CA ALA A 240 -20.64 0.78 3.29
C ALA A 240 -19.70 1.41 4.34
N TYR A 241 -18.39 1.31 4.11
CA TYR A 241 -17.35 1.88 4.97
C TYR A 241 -16.78 3.20 4.46
N GLY A 242 -17.38 3.78 3.42
CA GLY A 242 -17.11 5.15 2.97
C GLY A 242 -16.02 5.28 1.90
N TYR A 243 -15.54 4.17 1.34
CA TYR A 243 -14.67 4.19 0.17
C TYR A 243 -15.48 4.57 -1.08
N ALA A 244 -14.91 5.40 -1.96
CA ALA A 244 -15.57 5.82 -3.19
C ALA A 244 -15.58 4.69 -4.23
N GLU A 245 -14.50 3.90 -4.27
CA GLU A 245 -14.31 2.75 -5.17
C GLU A 245 -13.67 1.59 -4.40
N ALA A 246 -13.93 0.35 -4.79
CA ALA A 246 -13.36 -0.84 -4.14
C ALA A 246 -11.83 -0.85 -4.17
N GLU A 247 -11.21 -0.36 -5.24
CA GLU A 247 -9.74 -0.28 -5.37
C GLU A 247 -9.09 0.44 -4.17
N GLN A 248 -9.71 1.50 -3.65
CA GLN A 248 -9.22 2.23 -2.49
C GLN A 248 -9.22 1.39 -1.21
N PHE A 249 -10.22 0.50 -1.06
CA PHE A 249 -10.27 -0.47 0.04
C PHE A 249 -9.21 -1.56 -0.16
N LEU A 250 -9.04 -2.07 -1.39
CA LEU A 250 -8.10 -3.13 -1.72
C LEU A 250 -6.63 -2.69 -1.64
N THR A 251 -6.34 -1.40 -1.73
CA THR A 251 -5.01 -0.83 -1.47
C THR A 251 -4.87 -0.27 -0.05
N SER A 252 -5.87 -0.47 0.83
CA SER A 252 -5.83 0.00 2.21
C SER A 252 -5.13 -1.01 3.13
N GLN A 253 -4.78 -0.56 4.33
CA GLN A 253 -4.19 -1.39 5.41
C GLN A 253 -5.03 -2.62 5.79
N PHE A 254 -6.32 -2.64 5.46
CA PHE A 254 -7.21 -3.74 5.81
C PHE A 254 -7.17 -4.87 4.79
N VAL A 255 -6.40 -4.78 3.70
CA VAL A 255 -6.34 -5.83 2.68
C VAL A 255 -5.79 -7.14 3.24
N ASP A 256 -4.78 -7.09 4.12
CA ASP A 256 -4.22 -8.30 4.74
C ASP A 256 -5.23 -8.96 5.67
N GLU A 257 -5.84 -8.19 6.59
CA GLU A 257 -6.87 -8.70 7.49
C GLU A 257 -8.10 -9.20 6.71
N PHE A 258 -8.49 -8.49 5.65
CA PHE A 258 -9.52 -8.92 4.72
C PHE A 258 -9.14 -10.27 4.11
N MET A 259 -7.94 -10.45 3.56
CA MET A 259 -7.55 -11.72 2.97
C MET A 259 -7.50 -12.84 4.01
N GLU A 260 -6.84 -12.62 5.14
CA GLU A 260 -6.73 -13.58 6.23
C GLU A 260 -8.11 -13.99 6.79
N ARG A 261 -9.07 -13.07 6.81
CA ARG A 261 -10.44 -13.32 7.25
C ARG A 261 -11.19 -14.31 6.34
N HIS A 262 -10.84 -14.36 5.06
CA HIS A 262 -11.49 -15.19 4.03
C HIS A 262 -10.77 -16.51 3.76
N ILE A 263 -9.64 -16.77 4.41
CA ILE A 263 -8.85 -17.98 4.19
C ILE A 263 -8.86 -18.82 5.46
N VAL A 264 -9.14 -20.12 5.30
CA VAL A 264 -9.02 -21.13 6.33
C VAL A 264 -7.92 -22.12 5.92
N ILE A 265 -7.03 -22.46 6.84
CA ILE A 265 -6.07 -23.54 6.64
C ILE A 265 -6.80 -24.87 6.89
N GLY A 266 -6.93 -25.67 5.84
CA GLY A 266 -7.59 -26.97 5.76
C GLY A 266 -8.43 -27.09 4.49
N ASN A 267 -8.61 -28.33 4.01
CA ASN A 267 -9.48 -28.63 2.87
C ASN A 267 -10.84 -29.08 3.41
N TYR A 268 -11.86 -28.24 3.27
CA TYR A 268 -13.21 -28.51 3.75
C TYR A 268 -14.20 -28.41 2.60
N ALA A 269 -14.38 -29.49 1.84
CA ALA A 269 -15.41 -29.56 0.81
C ALA A 269 -16.80 -29.65 1.44
N SER A 270 -17.88 -29.43 0.67
CA SER A 270 -19.23 -29.39 1.22
C SER A 270 -19.64 -30.68 1.93
N SER A 271 -19.02 -31.83 1.59
CA SER A 271 -19.21 -33.11 2.29
C SER A 271 -18.65 -33.15 3.70
N ASP A 272 -17.67 -32.30 4.01
CA ASP A 272 -16.98 -32.19 5.30
C ASP A 272 -17.62 -31.12 6.21
N LEU A 273 -18.56 -30.35 5.66
CA LEU A 273 -19.25 -29.27 6.35
C LEU A 273 -20.56 -29.75 6.99
N SER A 274 -20.87 -29.19 8.16
CA SER A 274 -22.09 -29.47 8.92
C SER A 274 -22.70 -28.21 9.53
N ASP A 275 -24.01 -28.25 9.76
CA ASP A 275 -24.75 -27.10 10.31
C ASP A 275 -24.27 -26.73 11.73
N GLY A 276 -23.90 -25.46 11.89
CA GLY A 276 -23.32 -24.90 13.12
C GLY A 276 -21.83 -25.18 13.30
N GLN A 277 -21.13 -25.74 12.30
CA GLN A 277 -19.68 -25.93 12.35
C GLN A 277 -18.96 -24.59 12.33
N THR A 278 -17.86 -24.49 13.08
CA THR A 278 -16.99 -23.31 13.08
C THR A 278 -15.62 -23.69 12.55
N LEU A 279 -15.16 -22.97 11.53
CA LEU A 279 -13.80 -23.01 11.02
C LEU A 279 -13.01 -21.82 11.56
N THR A 280 -11.71 -21.94 11.75
CA THR A 280 -10.85 -20.82 12.18
C THR A 280 -10.19 -20.23 10.95
N SER A 281 -10.45 -18.95 10.67
CA SER A 281 -9.76 -18.21 9.60
C SER A 281 -8.31 -17.87 9.97
N MET A 282 -7.49 -17.47 9.01
CA MET A 282 -6.10 -17.07 9.25
C MET A 282 -6.00 -15.85 10.18
N SER A 283 -7.00 -14.97 10.19
CA SER A 283 -7.07 -13.85 11.14
C SER A 283 -7.36 -14.31 12.59
N GLY A 284 -7.60 -15.60 12.79
CA GLY A 284 -8.00 -16.20 14.07
C GLY A 284 -9.49 -16.10 14.37
N GLU A 285 -10.25 -15.37 13.55
CA GLU A 285 -11.70 -15.23 13.72
C GLU A 285 -12.48 -16.47 13.26
N PRO A 286 -13.59 -16.83 13.93
CA PRO A 286 -14.42 -17.96 13.52
C PRO A 286 -15.25 -17.66 12.25
N ILE A 287 -15.35 -18.65 11.37
CA ILE A 287 -16.33 -18.73 10.29
C ILE A 287 -17.36 -19.80 10.66
N THR A 288 -18.62 -19.39 10.89
CA THR A 288 -19.70 -20.32 11.24
C THR A 288 -20.49 -20.72 10.01
N ILE A 289 -20.49 -22.01 9.69
CA ILE A 289 -21.25 -22.57 8.58
C ILE A 289 -22.69 -22.84 9.04
N SER A 290 -23.66 -22.33 8.28
CA SER A 290 -25.09 -22.52 8.54
C SER A 290 -25.80 -23.10 7.32
N PHE A 291 -26.69 -24.07 7.55
CA PHE A 291 -27.55 -24.68 6.54
C PHE A 291 -29.00 -24.33 6.85
N ASP A 292 -29.63 -23.53 6.02
CA ASP A 292 -31.01 -23.11 6.24
C ASP A 292 -31.91 -23.38 5.01
N GLY A 293 -33.13 -22.84 5.05
CA GLY A 293 -34.09 -23.00 3.96
C GLY A 293 -33.76 -22.17 2.71
N GLU A 294 -32.75 -21.29 2.78
CA GLU A 294 -32.31 -20.37 1.73
C GLU A 294 -30.98 -20.83 1.10
N GLY A 295 -30.17 -21.60 1.82
CA GLY A 295 -28.97 -22.24 1.28
C GLY A 295 -27.91 -22.55 2.34
N VAL A 296 -26.65 -22.53 1.92
CA VAL A 296 -25.48 -22.59 2.81
C VAL A 296 -24.94 -21.18 2.97
N SER A 297 -24.53 -20.80 4.18
CA SER A 297 -23.85 -19.53 4.44
C SER A 297 -22.64 -19.71 5.36
N ALA A 298 -21.66 -18.83 5.17
CA ALA A 298 -20.46 -18.71 5.98
C ALA A 298 -20.50 -17.39 6.77
N SER A 299 -20.71 -17.46 8.08
CA SER A 299 -20.89 -16.30 8.96
C SER A 299 -21.91 -15.26 8.45
N GLY A 300 -22.99 -15.74 7.83
CA GLY A 300 -24.04 -14.90 7.24
C GLY A 300 -23.81 -14.49 5.78
N ALA A 301 -22.64 -14.75 5.21
CA ALA A 301 -22.40 -14.60 3.79
C ALA A 301 -22.95 -15.80 3.03
N ALA A 302 -23.89 -15.56 2.10
CA ALA A 302 -24.50 -16.63 1.31
C ALA A 302 -23.47 -17.25 0.36
N VAL A 303 -23.37 -18.57 0.33
CA VAL A 303 -22.55 -19.30 -0.64
C VAL A 303 -23.33 -19.36 -1.96
N GLU A 304 -22.80 -18.72 -3.00
CA GLU A 304 -23.41 -18.67 -4.33
C GLU A 304 -22.97 -19.86 -5.19
N ILE A 305 -21.68 -20.18 -5.12
CA ILE A 305 -21.08 -21.33 -5.80
C ILE A 305 -20.23 -22.07 -4.76
N ALA A 306 -20.57 -23.33 -4.52
CA ALA A 306 -19.84 -24.22 -3.62
C ALA A 306 -18.91 -25.15 -4.41
N ASP A 307 -17.89 -25.68 -3.72
CA ASP A 307 -17.01 -26.75 -4.21
C ASP A 307 -16.30 -26.42 -5.54
N LEU A 308 -15.74 -25.21 -5.67
CA LEU A 308 -14.75 -24.96 -6.74
C LEU A 308 -13.44 -25.63 -6.32
N LEU A 309 -13.31 -26.92 -6.69
CA LEU A 309 -12.20 -27.77 -6.27
C LEU A 309 -10.87 -27.31 -6.89
N ALA A 310 -9.84 -27.24 -6.06
CA ALA A 310 -8.48 -26.91 -6.44
C ALA A 310 -7.50 -27.99 -5.94
N TYR A 311 -6.32 -28.08 -6.53
CA TYR A 311 -5.33 -29.09 -6.13
C TYR A 311 -4.86 -28.93 -4.68
N ASN A 312 -4.80 -27.68 -4.21
CA ASN A 312 -4.31 -27.32 -2.89
C ASN A 312 -5.43 -26.80 -1.97
N GLY A 313 -6.70 -27.10 -2.28
CA GLY A 313 -7.81 -26.63 -1.48
C GLY A 313 -9.17 -26.61 -2.18
N VAL A 314 -10.06 -25.78 -1.68
CA VAL A 314 -11.38 -25.54 -2.24
C VAL A 314 -11.73 -24.06 -2.14
N VAL A 315 -12.41 -23.54 -3.17
CA VAL A 315 -12.93 -22.16 -3.19
C VAL A 315 -14.46 -22.19 -3.12
N TYR A 316 -15.03 -21.34 -2.28
CA TYR A 316 -16.45 -21.04 -2.19
C TYR A 316 -16.67 -19.59 -2.62
N SER A 317 -17.48 -19.37 -3.65
CA SER A 317 -17.89 -18.02 -4.03
C SER A 317 -19.02 -17.55 -3.10
N ILE A 318 -18.86 -16.38 -2.48
CA ILE A 318 -19.82 -15.84 -1.52
C ILE A 318 -20.34 -14.46 -1.94
N GLY A 319 -21.62 -14.20 -1.66
CA GLY A 319 -22.33 -12.98 -2.08
C GLY A 319 -22.15 -11.76 -1.16
N SER A 320 -21.28 -11.84 -0.15
CA SER A 320 -20.93 -10.72 0.73
C SER A 320 -19.56 -10.94 1.36
N VAL A 321 -18.81 -9.88 1.63
CA VAL A 321 -17.59 -9.92 2.45
C VAL A 321 -17.92 -10.50 3.84
N LEU A 322 -17.10 -11.44 4.32
CA LEU A 322 -17.23 -11.99 5.67
C LEU A 322 -17.11 -10.85 6.70
N PRO A 323 -17.82 -10.94 7.84
CA PRO A 323 -17.78 -9.88 8.84
C PRO A 323 -16.34 -9.53 9.24
N LEU A 324 -15.96 -8.27 8.99
CA LEU A 324 -14.64 -7.71 9.24
C LEU A 324 -14.85 -6.43 10.05
N ASP A 325 -14.15 -6.29 11.19
CA ASP A 325 -14.27 -5.13 12.07
C ASP A 325 -13.22 -4.07 11.72
N ILE A 326 -13.50 -3.27 10.69
CA ILE A 326 -12.67 -2.11 10.39
C ILE A 326 -13.09 -0.90 11.25
N PRO A 327 -12.15 -0.20 11.91
CA PRO A 327 -12.44 0.98 12.72
C PRO A 327 -13.30 1.98 11.95
N SER A 328 -14.37 2.47 12.57
CA SER A 328 -15.23 3.45 11.93
C SER A 328 -14.45 4.72 11.59
N VAL A 329 -14.47 5.15 10.32
CA VAL A 329 -13.80 6.37 9.82
C VAL A 329 -14.36 7.68 10.42
N SER A 330 -15.36 7.62 11.31
CA SER A 330 -16.00 8.80 11.91
C SER A 330 -15.45 9.11 13.31
N GLY A 331 -14.32 9.82 13.37
CA GLY A 331 -13.86 10.48 14.60
C GLY A 331 -14.63 11.77 14.88
N THR A 332 -14.68 12.24 16.13
CA THR A 332 -15.31 13.56 16.42
C THR A 332 -14.58 14.73 15.78
N CYS A 333 -13.35 14.50 15.31
CA CYS A 333 -12.50 15.49 14.64
C CYS A 333 -12.03 15.05 13.27
N GLY A 334 -12.84 14.20 12.65
CA GLY A 334 -12.66 13.76 11.27
C GLY A 334 -11.69 12.61 11.11
N THR A 335 -11.24 12.50 9.87
CA THR A 335 -10.29 11.51 9.39
C THR A 335 -9.00 12.25 9.06
N TRP A 336 -7.88 11.78 9.60
CA TRP A 336 -6.56 12.25 9.21
C TRP A 336 -5.95 11.26 8.23
N THR A 337 -5.21 11.78 7.27
CA THR A 337 -4.58 11.02 6.18
C THR A 337 -3.06 11.11 6.31
N ILE A 338 -2.38 9.99 6.15
CA ILE A 338 -0.93 9.90 6.07
C ILE A 338 -0.57 9.48 4.65
N ASN A 339 0.29 10.24 3.98
CA ASN A 339 0.94 9.77 2.76
C ASN A 339 2.37 9.39 3.09
N LEU A 340 2.73 8.14 2.82
CA LEU A 340 4.10 7.64 2.87
C LEU A 340 4.70 7.73 1.48
N PHE A 341 5.91 8.29 1.40
CA PHE A 341 6.65 8.53 0.18
C PHE A 341 7.84 7.57 0.09
N ASN A 342 8.06 7.04 -1.11
CA ASN A 342 9.24 6.26 -1.45
C ASN A 342 9.84 6.80 -2.75
N ASN A 343 11.03 7.40 -2.63
CA ASN A 343 11.76 7.94 -3.78
C ASN A 343 12.69 6.92 -4.46
N SER A 344 12.64 5.66 -4.03
CA SER A 344 13.52 4.62 -4.54
C SER A 344 12.93 3.87 -5.73
N LEU A 345 13.74 3.69 -6.79
CA LEU A 345 13.36 2.93 -7.99
C LEU A 345 13.47 1.41 -7.80
N SER A 346 14.07 0.93 -6.70
CA SER A 346 14.48 -0.48 -6.59
C SER A 346 14.27 -1.11 -5.22
N SER A 347 13.92 -0.33 -4.20
CA SER A 347 13.63 -0.83 -2.86
C SER A 347 12.36 -0.20 -2.31
N THR A 348 11.52 -1.03 -1.70
CA THR A 348 10.40 -0.53 -0.89
C THR A 348 10.91 0.02 0.44
N TRP A 349 10.00 0.47 1.30
CA TRP A 349 10.32 0.75 2.70
C TRP A 349 10.92 -0.46 3.42
N GLY A 350 10.73 -1.70 2.94
CA GLY A 350 11.33 -2.89 3.52
C GLY A 350 10.88 -3.10 4.97
N ASN A 351 11.81 -3.11 5.92
CA ASN A 351 11.49 -3.21 7.35
C ASN A 351 11.20 -1.86 8.01
N ASN A 352 11.21 -0.76 7.24
CA ASN A 352 10.89 0.56 7.78
C ASN A 352 9.36 0.71 7.86
N ALA A 353 8.87 1.34 8.92
CA ALA A 353 7.45 1.57 9.14
C ALA A 353 7.20 2.89 9.89
N LEU A 354 5.96 3.38 9.86
CA LEU A 354 5.47 4.48 10.67
C LEU A 354 4.41 3.93 11.63
N ASP A 355 4.74 3.84 12.91
CA ASP A 355 3.77 3.46 13.93
C ASP A 355 2.89 4.65 14.30
N ILE A 356 1.59 4.36 14.43
CA ILE A 356 0.57 5.34 14.79
C ILE A 356 0.02 4.96 16.16
N TYR A 357 0.26 5.81 17.15
CA TYR A 357 -0.28 5.64 18.49
C TYR A 357 -1.37 6.67 18.76
N VAL A 358 -2.48 6.21 19.34
CA VAL A 358 -3.55 7.07 19.84
C VAL A 358 -3.70 6.84 21.33
N ASN A 359 -3.49 7.91 22.12
CA ASN A 359 -3.47 7.87 23.58
C ASN A 359 -2.51 6.79 24.13
N GLY A 360 -1.35 6.63 23.49
CA GLY A 360 -0.34 5.63 23.85
C GLY A 360 -0.69 4.19 23.48
N THR A 361 -1.78 3.95 22.73
CA THR A 361 -2.11 2.63 22.18
C THR A 361 -1.74 2.58 20.71
N LEU A 362 -0.91 1.61 20.31
CA LEU A 362 -0.60 1.35 18.90
C LEU A 362 -1.89 0.94 18.18
N ILE A 363 -2.28 1.70 17.16
CA ILE A 363 -3.44 1.39 16.33
C ILE A 363 -3.06 0.82 14.96
N SER A 364 -1.90 1.21 14.43
CA SER A 364 -1.37 0.67 13.17
C SER A 364 0.13 0.91 13.04
N SER A 365 0.79 0.15 12.17
CA SER A 365 2.19 0.27 11.79
C SER A 365 2.27 0.21 10.26
N GLU A 366 2.48 1.36 9.62
CA GLU A 366 2.33 1.51 8.17
C GLU A 366 3.66 1.46 7.45
N THR A 367 3.70 0.81 6.29
CA THR A 367 4.88 0.77 5.41
C THR A 367 4.47 1.11 3.98
N CYS A 368 5.42 1.45 3.10
CA CYS A 368 5.11 1.72 1.70
C CYS A 368 5.89 0.83 0.73
N ASN A 369 5.11 0.08 -0.05
CA ASN A 369 5.62 -0.85 -1.06
C ASN A 369 5.60 -0.29 -2.48
N GLU A 370 5.00 0.88 -2.68
CA GLU A 370 5.07 1.56 -3.96
C GLU A 370 6.50 2.04 -4.24
N LEU A 371 7.00 1.72 -5.42
CA LEU A 371 8.31 2.16 -5.90
C LEU A 371 8.14 3.46 -6.69
N ALA A 372 9.19 4.27 -6.69
CA ALA A 372 9.26 5.38 -7.60
C ALA A 372 9.39 4.89 -9.06
N VAL A 373 8.93 5.69 -10.01
CA VAL A 373 8.93 5.35 -11.44
C VAL A 373 9.87 6.30 -12.18
N ASP A 374 10.79 5.73 -12.96
CA ASP A 374 11.64 6.45 -13.93
C ASP A 374 11.19 6.06 -15.34
N THR A 375 10.58 7.02 -16.03
CA THR A 375 9.99 6.84 -17.37
C THR A 375 10.99 7.15 -18.47
N ASP A 376 11.96 8.03 -18.22
CA ASP A 376 12.92 8.49 -19.24
C ASP A 376 14.29 7.78 -19.19
N GLY A 377 14.52 7.00 -18.14
CA GLY A 377 15.67 6.12 -17.93
C GLY A 377 16.93 6.88 -17.49
N ASP A 378 16.79 8.06 -16.90
CA ASP A 378 17.90 8.88 -16.42
C ASP A 378 18.36 8.54 -14.98
N PHE A 379 17.73 7.55 -14.35
CA PHE A 379 17.92 7.10 -12.97
C PHE A 379 17.45 8.09 -11.90
N TRP A 380 16.63 9.07 -12.27
CA TRP A 380 15.87 9.90 -11.35
C TRP A 380 14.38 9.58 -11.46
N PRO A 381 13.67 9.51 -10.33
CA PRO A 381 12.24 9.24 -10.36
C PRO A 381 11.45 10.43 -10.94
N ASP A 382 10.65 10.15 -11.96
CA ASP A 382 9.65 11.06 -12.53
C ASP A 382 8.38 11.11 -11.64
N GLU A 383 8.09 10.00 -10.96
CA GLU A 383 6.97 9.84 -10.04
C GLU A 383 7.46 9.14 -8.77
N VAL A 384 7.05 9.66 -7.62
CA VAL A 384 7.39 9.10 -6.30
C VAL A 384 6.39 8.00 -5.97
N GLY A 385 6.83 6.89 -5.40
CA GLY A 385 5.91 5.88 -4.87
C GLY A 385 5.15 6.45 -3.68
N VAL A 386 3.81 6.37 -3.69
CA VAL A 386 2.95 6.92 -2.63
C VAL A 386 2.00 5.86 -2.12
N CYS A 387 2.01 5.67 -0.80
CA CYS A 387 1.02 4.85 -0.11
C CYS A 387 0.23 5.74 0.85
N THR A 388 -1.10 5.68 0.76
CA THR A 388 -2.01 6.54 1.53
C THR A 388 -2.77 5.75 2.57
N PHE A 389 -2.73 6.25 3.82
CA PHE A 389 -3.37 5.65 4.99
C PHE A 389 -4.29 6.67 5.62
N ALA A 390 -5.37 6.22 6.26
CA ALA A 390 -6.31 7.10 6.92
C ALA A 390 -6.75 6.50 8.26
N PHE A 391 -6.88 7.36 9.28
CA PHE A 391 -7.34 6.95 10.60
C PHE A 391 -8.24 8.04 11.21
N ALA A 392 -9.22 7.60 12.00
CA ALA A 392 -10.13 8.50 12.68
C ALA A 392 -9.50 9.10 13.93
N VAL A 393 -9.72 10.40 14.16
CA VAL A 393 -9.23 11.11 15.34
C VAL A 393 -10.36 11.73 16.15
N ASN A 394 -10.22 11.66 17.47
CA ASN A 394 -11.23 12.17 18.40
C ASN A 394 -10.67 13.34 19.21
N GLN A 395 -11.53 14.31 19.51
CA GLN A 395 -11.25 15.42 20.41
C GLN A 395 -10.61 14.94 21.72
N GLY A 396 -9.51 15.58 22.09
CA GLY A 396 -8.76 15.29 23.32
C GLY A 396 -7.78 14.11 23.23
N SER A 397 -7.75 13.38 22.11
CA SER A 397 -6.75 12.34 21.89
C SER A 397 -5.35 12.92 21.81
N THR A 398 -4.33 12.12 22.14
CA THR A 398 -2.93 12.40 21.79
C THR A 398 -2.52 11.47 20.67
N ILE A 399 -1.93 11.99 19.60
CA ILE A 399 -1.41 11.20 18.48
C ILE A 399 0.12 11.28 18.49
N ASP A 400 0.76 10.12 18.49
CA ASP A 400 2.21 9.99 18.31
C ASP A 400 2.46 9.19 17.02
N LEU A 401 3.32 9.73 16.15
CA LEU A 401 3.76 9.10 14.90
C LEU A 401 5.24 8.78 15.03
N ILE A 402 5.56 7.50 15.09
CA ILE A 402 6.91 7.04 15.38
C ILE A 402 7.45 6.34 14.15
N TYR A 403 8.47 6.96 13.54
CA TYR A 403 9.17 6.35 12.44
C TYR A 403 10.11 5.27 12.96
N ASN A 404 9.88 4.04 12.51
CA ASN A 404 10.69 2.86 12.74
C ASN A 404 11.54 2.60 11.51
N GLY A 405 12.78 3.07 11.49
CA GLY A 405 13.64 2.78 10.35
C GLY A 405 15.13 2.85 10.60
N GLY A 406 15.89 2.22 9.71
CA GLY A 406 17.35 2.18 9.75
C GLY A 406 18.01 3.45 9.21
N SER A 407 19.33 3.55 9.38
CA SER A 407 20.15 4.71 8.95
C SER A 407 20.17 4.98 7.44
N ASP A 408 19.70 4.05 6.62
CA ASP A 408 19.76 4.10 5.14
C ASP A 408 18.44 4.57 4.50
N SER A 409 17.68 5.45 5.17
CA SER A 409 16.31 5.83 4.79
C SER A 409 16.16 7.26 4.25
N SER A 410 17.22 7.83 3.68
CA SER A 410 17.21 9.19 3.09
C SER A 410 16.28 9.38 1.88
N GLU A 411 15.69 8.29 1.37
CA GLU A 411 14.75 8.30 0.23
C GLU A 411 13.29 8.16 0.68
N LEU A 412 13.04 8.10 1.99
CA LEU A 412 11.72 7.89 2.57
C LEU A 412 11.20 9.18 3.19
N GLY A 413 9.89 9.35 3.22
CA GLY A 413 9.25 10.52 3.81
C GLY A 413 7.80 10.25 4.12
N TYR A 414 7.17 11.08 4.93
CA TYR A 414 5.72 11.06 5.08
C TYR A 414 5.17 12.46 5.32
N GLU A 415 3.89 12.62 5.03
CA GLU A 415 3.10 13.78 5.43
C GLU A 415 1.82 13.33 6.13
N LEU A 416 1.35 14.17 7.03
CA LEU A 416 0.10 14.04 7.76
C LEU A 416 -0.81 15.19 7.35
N ILE A 417 -2.04 14.87 6.97
CA ILE A 417 -3.05 15.77 6.44
C ILE A 417 -4.31 15.62 7.29
N ASP A 418 -4.96 16.74 7.61
CA ASP A 418 -6.26 16.72 8.30
C ASP A 418 -7.43 16.42 7.32
N GLN A 419 -8.65 16.37 7.87
CA GLN A 419 -9.87 16.10 7.08
C GLN A 419 -10.16 17.16 6.01
N ASP A 420 -9.63 18.38 6.21
CA ASP A 420 -9.90 19.56 5.38
C ASP A 420 -8.83 19.70 4.28
N GLY A 421 -7.85 18.79 4.25
CA GLY A 421 -6.78 18.75 3.27
C GLY A 421 -5.55 19.57 3.69
N ASN A 422 -5.48 20.07 4.92
CA ASN A 422 -4.34 20.84 5.39
C ASN A 422 -3.21 19.92 5.84
N VAL A 423 -1.98 20.21 5.42
CA VAL A 423 -0.79 19.49 5.90
C VAL A 423 -0.48 19.92 7.33
N ILE A 424 -0.61 18.99 8.27
CA ILE A 424 -0.25 19.18 9.68
C ILE A 424 1.27 19.07 9.86
N PHE A 425 1.87 18.09 9.18
CA PHE A 425 3.30 17.80 9.30
C PHE A 425 3.81 17.13 8.02
N SER A 426 5.06 17.40 7.65
CA SER A 426 5.68 16.73 6.51
C SER A 426 7.20 16.59 6.68
N THR A 427 7.71 15.45 6.21
CA THR A 427 9.14 15.14 6.07
C THR A 427 9.54 14.92 4.60
N SER A 428 8.60 15.05 3.65
CA SER A 428 8.80 14.69 2.24
C SER A 428 9.85 15.54 1.50
N GLY A 429 10.27 16.67 2.09
CA GLY A 429 11.36 17.51 1.58
C GLY A 429 12.75 17.23 2.17
N ASP A 430 12.87 16.34 3.16
CA ASP A 430 14.13 16.07 3.87
C ASP A 430 14.83 14.81 3.33
N THR A 431 15.40 14.91 2.13
CA THR A 431 16.03 13.76 1.45
C THR A 431 17.43 13.41 1.97
N MET A 432 17.87 14.02 3.08
CA MET A 432 19.23 13.81 3.61
C MET A 432 19.24 13.05 4.93
N TYR A 433 18.07 12.90 5.56
CA TYR A 433 17.93 12.29 6.88
C TYR A 433 16.73 11.35 6.90
N PRO A 434 16.73 10.34 7.80
CA PRO A 434 15.53 9.54 8.05
C PRO A 434 14.35 10.44 8.43
N PRO A 435 13.10 10.05 8.08
CA PRO A 435 11.90 10.73 8.56
C PRO A 435 11.91 10.90 10.08
N GLY A 436 11.53 12.08 10.54
CA GLY A 436 11.43 12.35 11.98
C GLY A 436 10.14 11.79 12.57
N SER A 437 10.20 11.45 13.85
CA SER A 437 9.00 11.10 14.63
C SER A 437 8.31 12.37 15.12
N VAL A 438 6.97 12.34 15.25
CA VAL A 438 6.19 13.44 15.83
C VAL A 438 5.49 12.94 17.07
N PHE A 439 5.56 13.69 18.16
CA PHE A 439 4.94 13.32 19.44
C PHE A 439 3.93 14.38 19.87
N GLY A 440 2.89 13.97 20.57
CA GLY A 440 2.03 14.88 21.32
C GLY A 440 0.99 15.62 20.50
N LEU A 441 0.73 15.25 19.24
CA LEU A 441 -0.26 15.94 18.41
C LEU A 441 -1.65 15.85 19.04
N LYS A 442 -2.37 16.98 19.06
CA LYS A 442 -3.74 17.09 19.56
C LYS A 442 -4.69 17.34 18.39
N PRO A 443 -5.59 16.40 18.08
CA PRO A 443 -6.67 16.67 17.14
C PRO A 443 -7.63 17.67 17.76
N CYS A 444 -7.97 18.71 17.00
CA CYS A 444 -9.07 19.68 17.17
C CYS A 444 -9.28 20.29 18.58
N GLY A 445 -9.58 21.59 18.62
CA GLY A 445 -9.99 22.26 19.86
C GLY A 445 -8.89 22.35 20.93
N ILE A 446 -7.63 22.22 20.52
CA ILE A 446 -6.43 22.60 21.26
C ILE A 446 -5.40 23.06 20.23
N ASP A 447 -5.07 24.34 20.26
CA ASP A 447 -4.09 24.94 19.34
C ASP A 447 -2.73 25.07 20.02
N PHE A 448 -1.69 24.70 19.29
CA PHE A 448 -0.31 24.88 19.72
C PHE A 448 0.17 26.25 19.29
N SER A 449 0.29 27.16 20.24
CA SER A 449 0.58 28.58 19.98
C SER A 449 1.99 28.86 19.40
N CYS A 450 2.95 27.92 19.51
CA CYS A 450 4.27 28.08 18.89
C CYS A 450 4.51 27.19 17.67
N GLY A 451 3.70 26.15 17.42
CA GLY A 451 4.03 25.13 16.41
C GLY A 451 5.09 24.12 16.89
N LEU A 452 5.81 23.51 15.93
CA LEU A 452 6.73 22.39 16.18
C LEU A 452 8.15 22.86 16.49
N ILE A 453 8.73 22.35 17.58
CA ILE A 453 10.17 22.38 17.80
C ILE A 453 10.82 21.13 17.19
N GLU A 454 12.01 21.27 16.60
CA GLU A 454 12.82 20.15 16.14
C GLU A 454 13.83 19.78 17.22
N ILE A 455 13.88 18.50 17.58
CA ILE A 455 14.88 17.94 18.48
C ILE A 455 15.74 16.97 17.66
N THR A 456 17.02 17.28 17.52
CA THR A 456 18.00 16.38 16.93
C THR A 456 18.76 15.66 18.03
N PHE A 457 18.60 14.34 18.12
CA PHE A 457 19.44 13.50 18.97
C PHE A 457 20.63 12.99 18.17
N SER A 458 21.79 12.93 18.81
CA SER A 458 23.01 12.38 18.23
C SER A 458 23.68 11.40 19.18
N ASP A 459 24.30 10.37 18.61
CA ASP A 459 25.23 9.48 19.30
C ASP A 459 26.42 9.15 18.38
N GLU A 460 27.64 9.48 18.81
CA GLU A 460 28.85 9.22 18.03
C GLU A 460 29.24 7.73 18.00
N THR A 461 28.70 6.91 18.91
CA THR A 461 28.98 5.47 18.89
C THR A 461 28.16 4.72 17.84
N GLY A 462 26.99 5.25 17.49
CA GLY A 462 25.99 4.59 16.65
C GLY A 462 25.15 3.58 17.44
N GLU A 463 25.34 3.46 18.75
CA GLU A 463 24.58 2.60 19.65
C GLU A 463 23.40 3.35 20.28
N GLY A 464 23.07 4.57 19.84
CA GLY A 464 21.96 5.34 20.39
C GLY A 464 22.02 5.64 21.90
N TRP A 465 20.89 6.04 22.46
CA TRP A 465 20.78 6.58 23.83
C TRP A 465 20.39 5.51 24.86
N ILE A 466 21.09 4.37 24.90
CA ILE A 466 20.69 3.20 25.72
C ILE A 466 20.42 3.55 27.18
N GLY A 467 19.20 3.28 27.65
CA GLY A 467 18.83 3.46 29.05
C GLY A 467 18.62 4.92 29.47
N GLY A 468 18.59 5.85 28.50
CA GLY A 468 18.26 7.26 28.73
C GLY A 468 16.78 7.57 28.50
N SER A 469 16.37 8.78 28.83
CA SER A 469 15.05 9.33 28.51
C SER A 469 15.11 10.85 28.33
N PHE A 470 14.13 11.39 27.61
CA PHE A 470 14.00 12.81 27.31
C PHE A 470 12.55 13.26 27.43
N GLU A 471 12.28 14.27 28.24
CA GLU A 471 10.93 14.84 28.42
C GLU A 471 10.90 16.32 28.03
N VAL A 472 9.92 16.70 27.22
CA VAL A 472 9.59 18.10 26.92
C VAL A 472 8.38 18.49 27.74
N TYR A 473 8.50 19.54 28.55
CA TYR A 473 7.41 19.99 29.41
C TYR A 473 7.38 21.51 29.55
N SER A 474 6.30 22.03 30.13
CA SER A 474 6.22 23.38 30.69
C SER A 474 5.56 23.34 32.06
N ASP A 475 5.83 24.34 32.89
CA ASP A 475 5.16 24.47 34.18
C ASP A 475 3.66 24.75 34.05
N GLU A 476 3.23 25.34 32.92
CA GLU A 476 1.83 25.73 32.67
C GLU A 476 1.00 24.59 32.07
N TYR A 477 1.50 23.92 31.04
CA TYR A 477 0.77 22.90 30.28
C TYR A 477 1.17 21.46 30.66
N GLY A 478 2.20 21.29 31.49
CA GLY A 478 2.72 19.98 31.86
C GLY A 478 3.57 19.36 30.75
N SER A 479 3.55 18.02 30.68
CA SER A 479 4.33 17.23 29.72
C SER A 479 3.72 17.32 28.32
N TYR A 480 4.55 17.68 27.33
CA TYR A 480 4.19 17.66 25.91
C TYR A 480 4.55 16.32 25.27
N ALA A 481 5.74 15.81 25.57
CA ALA A 481 6.24 14.56 25.01
C ALA A 481 7.22 13.90 25.98
N SER A 482 7.17 12.56 26.02
CA SER A 482 8.14 11.74 26.75
C SER A 482 8.72 10.71 25.78
N ILE A 483 10.04 10.76 25.60
CA ILE A 483 10.80 9.92 24.67
C ILE A 483 11.69 9.02 25.52
N ASP A 484 11.41 7.72 25.50
CA ASP A 484 12.11 6.72 26.31
C ASP A 484 13.00 5.81 25.44
N PHE A 485 14.21 5.55 25.91
CA PHE A 485 15.22 4.70 25.26
C PHE A 485 15.57 3.48 26.14
N MET A 486 14.77 3.15 27.17
CA MET A 486 15.06 2.13 28.18
C MET A 486 14.60 0.68 27.89
N ASP A 487 13.53 0.40 27.12
CA ASP A 487 13.05 -1.00 26.98
C ASP A 487 12.12 -1.30 25.79
N ALA A 488 12.27 -2.50 25.23
CA ALA A 488 11.70 -3.00 23.97
C ALA A 488 10.19 -3.31 23.99
N VAL A 489 9.41 -2.68 24.87
CA VAL A 489 7.97 -2.93 25.01
C VAL A 489 7.13 -1.83 24.32
N PHE A 490 7.70 -0.64 24.10
CA PHE A 490 7.02 0.45 23.39
C PHE A 490 7.88 1.19 22.36
N PHE A 491 9.21 1.00 22.35
CA PHE A 491 10.09 1.71 21.42
C PHE A 491 11.32 0.86 21.04
N GLN A 492 11.21 0.05 19.98
CA GLN A 492 12.41 -0.47 19.29
C GLN A 492 13.06 0.59 18.38
N SER A 493 12.39 1.72 18.17
CA SER A 493 12.62 2.72 17.11
C SER A 493 13.86 3.60 17.25
N ILE A 494 14.52 3.59 18.41
CA ILE A 494 15.57 4.56 18.76
C ILE A 494 16.90 3.88 19.10
N TYR A 495 17.15 2.69 18.53
CA TYR A 495 18.40 1.95 18.66
C TYR A 495 18.60 0.97 17.51
N PRO A 496 19.80 0.86 16.90
CA PRO A 496 20.97 1.76 16.92
C PRO A 496 20.81 2.96 15.96
N PHE A 497 21.31 4.16 16.33
CA PHE A 497 21.29 5.34 15.44
C PHE A 497 22.50 6.25 15.67
N TYR A 498 22.88 7.00 14.61
CA TYR A 498 23.85 8.11 14.71
C TYR A 498 23.16 9.46 14.93
N LEU A 499 22.05 9.68 14.22
CA LEU A 499 21.26 10.90 14.30
C LEU A 499 19.80 10.54 14.06
N ILE A 500 18.90 11.07 14.89
CA ILE A 500 17.44 10.97 14.70
C ILE A 500 16.77 12.29 15.05
N LYS A 501 15.66 12.58 14.39
CA LYS A 501 14.83 13.77 14.62
C LYS A 501 13.53 13.39 15.31
N ALA A 502 13.14 14.24 16.25
CA ALA A 502 11.81 14.24 16.84
C ALA A 502 11.23 15.65 16.74
N TYR A 503 9.91 15.74 16.51
CA TYR A 503 9.17 16.99 16.48
C TYR A 503 8.12 16.97 17.57
N VAL A 504 8.03 18.08 18.31
CA VAL A 504 7.08 18.22 19.43
C VAL A 504 6.35 19.54 19.28
N PRO A 505 5.01 19.54 19.26
CA PRO A 505 4.25 20.77 19.22
C PRO A 505 4.21 21.38 20.62
N VAL A 506 4.47 22.69 20.71
CA VAL A 506 4.61 23.39 21.98
C VAL A 506 3.80 24.68 21.99
N ASN A 507 3.46 25.15 23.19
CA ASN A 507 2.90 26.47 23.40
C ASN A 507 3.97 27.51 23.72
N SER A 508 3.57 28.77 23.61
CA SER A 508 4.34 29.90 24.12
C SER A 508 4.58 29.79 25.62
N GLY A 509 5.69 30.36 26.09
CA GLY A 509 6.12 30.28 27.48
C GLY A 509 7.43 29.53 27.67
N GLU A 510 7.81 29.34 28.94
CA GLU A 510 9.05 28.67 29.32
C GLU A 510 8.90 27.15 29.25
N LEU A 511 9.78 26.53 28.46
CA LEU A 511 9.91 25.09 28.31
C LEU A 511 11.06 24.55 29.18
N GLY A 512 10.87 23.30 29.58
CA GLY A 512 11.87 22.44 30.17
C GLY A 512 12.14 21.20 29.32
N PHE A 513 13.41 20.82 29.28
CA PHE A 513 13.95 19.63 28.64
C PHE A 513 14.62 18.79 29.73
N GLU A 514 13.91 17.80 30.26
CA GLU A 514 14.45 16.92 31.30
C GLU A 514 15.12 15.71 30.66
N VAL A 515 16.37 15.46 31.04
CA VAL A 515 17.19 14.38 30.50
C VAL A 515 17.56 13.41 31.60
N THR A 516 17.25 12.14 31.39
CA THR A 516 17.94 11.03 32.07
C THR A 516 19.09 10.60 31.16
N PRO A 517 20.37 10.84 31.53
CA PRO A 517 21.47 10.53 30.65
C PRO A 517 21.55 9.03 30.33
N PRO A 518 22.03 8.66 29.12
CA PRO A 518 22.27 7.27 28.76
C PRO A 518 23.13 6.54 29.80
N GLN A 519 22.85 5.24 30.03
CA GLN A 519 23.63 4.43 30.98
C GLN A 519 24.99 4.01 30.41
N GLN A 520 25.16 4.10 29.09
CA GLN A 520 26.37 3.75 28.37
C GLN A 520 26.76 4.90 27.43
N TYR A 521 28.06 5.18 27.33
CA TYR A 521 28.62 6.16 26.40
C TYR A 521 27.95 7.54 26.42
N ALA A 522 27.39 7.96 27.57
CA ALA A 522 26.63 9.21 27.69
C ALA A 522 27.40 10.45 27.23
N ASP A 523 28.73 10.45 27.38
CA ASP A 523 29.63 11.52 26.95
C ASP A 523 29.81 11.62 25.43
N LEU A 524 29.30 10.65 24.68
CA LEU A 524 29.27 10.61 23.21
C LEU A 524 27.86 10.84 22.65
N CYS A 525 26.89 11.09 23.53
CA CYS A 525 25.50 11.41 23.20
C CYS A 525 25.25 12.92 23.32
N GLY A 526 24.30 13.44 22.55
CA GLY A 526 23.98 14.87 22.57
C GLY A 526 22.61 15.17 21.96
N TYR A 527 22.06 16.34 22.29
CA TYR A 527 20.83 16.81 21.65
C TYR A 527 20.91 18.30 21.30
N ILE A 528 20.21 18.68 20.24
CA ILE A 528 20.03 20.07 19.81
C ILE A 528 18.53 20.32 19.66
N VAL A 529 18.05 21.43 20.23
CA VAL A 529 16.67 21.87 20.04
C VAL A 529 16.66 23.12 19.18
N ARG A 530 15.84 23.10 18.13
CA ARG A 530 15.55 24.26 17.28
C ARG A 530 14.11 24.71 17.46
N ASN A 531 13.92 26.01 17.46
CA ASN A 531 12.59 26.61 17.47
C ASN A 531 11.91 26.43 16.10
N PRO A 532 10.62 26.77 15.97
CA PRO A 532 9.86 26.67 14.72
C PRO A 532 10.47 27.48 13.56
N ALA A 533 11.26 28.53 13.86
CA ALA A 533 11.99 29.30 12.86
C ALA A 533 13.34 28.66 12.44
N GLY A 534 13.67 27.48 12.97
CA GLY A 534 14.91 26.75 12.70
C GLY A 534 16.13 27.23 13.51
N GLU A 535 15.96 28.13 14.46
CA GLU A 535 17.05 28.67 15.28
C GLU A 535 17.37 27.74 16.44
N VAL A 536 18.66 27.51 16.71
CA VAL A 536 19.11 26.67 17.83
C VAL A 536 18.89 27.40 19.16
N ILE A 537 17.98 26.87 19.98
CA ILE A 537 17.63 27.40 21.32
C ILE A 537 18.27 26.59 22.45
N VAL A 538 18.61 25.32 22.21
CA VAL A 538 19.38 24.48 23.14
C VAL A 538 20.44 23.69 22.36
N ASN A 539 21.65 23.64 22.88
CA ASN A 539 22.71 22.80 22.35
C ASN A 539 23.45 22.07 23.49
N GLN A 540 23.14 20.79 23.63
CA GLN A 540 23.80 19.85 24.54
C GLN A 540 24.60 18.79 23.77
N ASN A 541 24.86 19.02 22.48
CA ASN A 541 25.78 18.19 21.70
C ASN A 541 27.21 18.71 21.88
N LEU A 542 27.75 18.49 23.08
CA LEU A 542 29.06 18.98 23.50
C LEU A 542 30.08 17.83 23.50
N PRO A 543 31.29 18.03 22.92
CA PRO A 543 32.27 16.95 22.83
C PRO A 543 32.69 16.40 24.19
N LEU A 544 32.54 15.09 24.41
CA LEU A 544 32.94 14.36 25.62
C LEU A 544 32.24 14.86 26.89
N VAL A 545 31.00 15.31 26.78
CA VAL A 545 30.18 15.79 27.90
C VAL A 545 28.79 15.18 27.76
N ALA A 546 28.31 14.55 28.84
CA ALA A 546 26.98 13.98 28.86
C ALA A 546 25.91 15.08 28.76
N PRO A 547 24.80 14.84 28.04
CA PRO A 547 23.73 15.81 27.90
C PRO A 547 23.05 16.09 29.25
N GLU A 548 22.79 17.36 29.55
CA GLU A 548 22.13 17.81 30.79
C GLU A 548 20.71 18.35 30.52
N SER A 549 19.88 18.35 31.56
CA SER A 549 18.56 18.99 31.54
C SER A 549 18.69 20.51 31.43
N VAL A 550 17.82 21.14 30.65
CA VAL A 550 17.77 22.59 30.45
C VAL A 550 16.35 23.09 30.70
N THR A 551 16.19 24.20 31.42
CA THR A 551 14.87 24.78 31.76
C THR A 551 14.85 26.28 31.50
N GLY A 552 13.65 26.86 31.42
CA GLY A 552 13.48 28.30 31.18
C GLY A 552 13.78 28.71 29.74
N VAL A 553 13.50 27.82 28.77
CA VAL A 553 13.77 28.07 27.35
C VAL A 553 12.49 28.50 26.65
N THR A 554 12.50 29.64 25.99
CA THR A 554 11.35 30.11 25.21
C THR A 554 11.49 29.66 23.76
N ALA A 555 10.55 28.85 23.26
CA ALA A 555 10.53 28.44 21.85
C ALA A 555 9.96 29.54 20.93
N CYS A 556 8.89 30.19 21.37
CA CYS A 556 8.38 31.42 20.79
C CYS A 556 7.78 32.30 21.89
N GLU A 557 7.82 33.62 21.69
CA GLU A 557 7.21 34.56 22.63
C GLU A 557 5.69 34.48 22.52
N ALA A 558 5.00 34.53 23.65
CA ALA A 558 3.56 34.76 23.64
C ALA A 558 3.34 36.13 22.98
N SER A 559 2.46 36.21 21.99
CA SER A 559 2.00 37.51 21.51
C SER A 559 1.39 38.25 22.71
N GLU A 560 2.04 39.30 23.21
CA GLU A 560 1.53 40.06 24.35
C GLU A 560 0.20 40.74 23.95
N GLY A 561 -0.92 40.15 24.34
CA GLY A 561 -2.24 40.78 24.31
C GLY A 561 -3.34 39.77 24.03
N GLY A 562 -4.46 39.86 24.75
CA GLY A 562 -5.69 39.22 24.30
C GLY A 562 -5.96 39.62 22.85
N ILE A 563 -6.52 38.69 22.07
CA ILE A 563 -6.75 38.90 20.64
C ILE A 563 -7.93 39.88 20.51
N CYS A 564 -7.60 41.17 20.53
CA CYS A 564 -8.39 42.22 19.95
C CYS A 564 -7.77 42.49 18.57
N ASN A 565 -7.77 41.50 17.67
CA ASN A 565 -7.37 41.77 16.29
C ASN A 565 -8.63 42.20 15.54
N ALA A 566 -8.65 43.42 15.01
CA ALA A 566 -9.75 43.91 14.20
C ALA A 566 -9.52 43.72 12.69
N GLU A 567 -8.41 43.13 12.28
CA GLU A 567 -8.08 42.89 10.87
C GLU A 567 -9.08 41.94 10.20
N PHE A 568 -9.40 42.25 8.94
CA PHE A 568 -10.28 41.46 8.10
C PHE A 568 -9.85 41.57 6.65
N ASP A 569 -10.16 40.54 5.86
CA ASP A 569 -9.96 40.55 4.42
C ASP A 569 -11.28 40.70 3.67
N VAL A 570 -11.20 41.26 2.46
CA VAL A 570 -12.37 41.52 1.61
C VAL A 570 -12.18 40.82 0.28
N GLU A 571 -13.08 39.89 -0.03
CA GLU A 571 -12.97 39.01 -1.19
C GLU A 571 -14.26 38.94 -2.01
N GLN A 572 -14.14 38.62 -3.30
CA GLN A 572 -15.29 38.35 -4.17
C GLN A 572 -15.99 37.07 -3.70
N ALA A 573 -17.28 37.15 -3.33
CA ALA A 573 -18.03 35.95 -2.96
C ALA A 573 -18.14 35.00 -4.16
N THR A 574 -17.98 33.70 -3.91
CA THR A 574 -18.11 32.65 -4.92
C THR A 574 -19.13 31.59 -4.50
N THR A 575 -19.69 30.88 -5.47
CA THR A 575 -20.41 29.62 -5.20
C THR A 575 -19.42 28.55 -4.75
N PRO A 576 -19.86 27.41 -4.15
CA PRO A 576 -18.96 26.31 -3.76
C PRO A 576 -18.02 25.78 -4.86
N ASN A 577 -18.34 26.02 -6.14
CA ASN A 577 -17.52 25.63 -7.30
C ASN A 577 -16.59 26.76 -7.80
N GLY A 578 -16.30 27.78 -6.97
CA GLY A 578 -15.39 28.87 -7.29
C GLY A 578 -15.91 29.90 -8.31
N THR A 579 -17.19 29.85 -8.69
CA THR A 579 -17.78 30.84 -9.62
C THR A 579 -18.15 32.13 -8.88
N PRO A 580 -17.70 33.32 -9.33
CA PRO A 580 -18.06 34.61 -8.73
C PRO A 580 -19.57 34.87 -8.67
N ILE A 581 -20.05 35.40 -7.54
CA ILE A 581 -21.43 35.83 -7.33
C ILE A 581 -21.52 37.34 -7.53
N ALA A 582 -22.20 37.75 -8.61
CA ALA A 582 -22.40 39.17 -8.91
C ALA A 582 -23.12 39.89 -7.76
N GLY A 583 -22.57 41.03 -7.31
CA GLY A 583 -23.19 41.83 -6.24
C GLY A 583 -22.93 41.31 -4.82
N ALA A 584 -22.06 40.31 -4.62
CA ALA A 584 -21.78 39.74 -3.30
C ALA A 584 -20.28 39.71 -3.00
N VAL A 585 -19.91 40.10 -1.79
CA VAL A 585 -18.54 40.17 -1.27
C VAL A 585 -18.51 39.46 0.09
N ASN A 586 -17.46 38.68 0.34
CA ASN A 586 -17.21 38.10 1.65
C ASN A 586 -16.21 38.98 2.40
N VAL A 587 -16.48 39.20 3.67
CA VAL A 587 -15.53 39.82 4.60
C VAL A 587 -15.12 38.72 5.57
N VAL A 588 -13.84 38.39 5.62
CA VAL A 588 -13.34 37.26 6.38
C VAL A 588 -12.61 37.79 7.62
N ILE A 589 -13.04 37.34 8.81
CA ILE A 589 -12.32 37.59 10.06
C ILE A 589 -11.65 36.29 10.50
N TYR A 590 -10.33 36.31 10.71
CA TYR A 590 -9.57 35.11 11.08
C TYR A 590 -9.43 34.93 12.60
N ASP A 591 -9.56 36.02 13.36
CA ASP A 591 -9.30 36.00 14.80
C ASP A 591 -10.57 36.24 15.60
N TYR A 592 -11.61 35.42 15.36
CA TYR A 592 -12.86 35.53 16.10
C TYR A 592 -12.68 35.15 17.58
N ASN A 593 -12.68 36.15 18.44
CA ASN A 593 -12.72 36.02 19.90
C ASN A 593 -14.18 36.08 20.41
N PRO A 594 -14.75 34.98 20.95
CA PRO A 594 -16.12 34.95 21.47
C PRO A 594 -16.28 35.71 22.80
N SER A 595 -15.18 36.10 23.45
CA SER A 595 -15.17 36.89 24.69
C SER A 595 -15.07 38.39 24.43
N ALA A 596 -14.81 38.80 23.18
CA ALA A 596 -14.75 40.20 22.78
C ALA A 596 -16.13 40.72 22.32
N SER A 597 -16.23 42.04 22.21
CA SER A 597 -17.34 42.76 21.59
C SER A 597 -16.89 43.34 20.24
N TYR A 598 -17.80 43.35 19.27
CA TYR A 598 -17.53 43.78 17.90
C TYR A 598 -18.39 45.00 17.58
N ALA A 599 -17.85 45.94 16.81
CA ALA A 599 -18.58 47.09 16.30
C ALA A 599 -18.13 47.38 14.86
N TRP A 600 -19.05 47.22 13.92
CA TRP A 600 -18.88 47.51 12.51
C TRP A 600 -19.42 48.89 12.17
N ASP A 601 -18.65 49.66 11.39
CA ASP A 601 -19.09 50.87 10.68
C ASP A 601 -18.94 50.62 9.17
N PHE A 602 -20.06 50.61 8.46
CA PHE A 602 -20.10 50.30 7.03
C PHE A 602 -19.75 51.52 6.15
N GLY A 603 -19.48 52.68 6.73
CA GLY A 603 -18.98 53.84 6.00
C GLY A 603 -20.02 54.59 5.16
N ASP A 604 -21.30 54.25 5.27
CA ASP A 604 -22.44 54.99 4.73
C ASP A 604 -23.24 55.68 5.86
N GLU A 605 -24.19 56.56 5.51
CA GLU A 605 -24.96 57.31 6.53
C GLU A 605 -25.86 56.39 7.36
N GLY A 606 -25.34 55.87 8.48
CA GLY A 606 -26.09 55.15 9.51
C GLY A 606 -25.99 53.63 9.48
N GLY A 607 -25.11 53.04 8.66
CA GLY A 607 -24.86 51.60 8.67
C GLY A 607 -23.87 51.20 9.76
N SER A 608 -24.34 50.51 10.81
CA SER A 608 -23.49 49.90 11.83
C SER A 608 -24.06 48.56 12.33
N SER A 609 -23.22 47.72 12.92
CA SER A 609 -23.63 46.44 13.53
C SER A 609 -22.76 46.09 14.74
N ASP A 610 -23.36 45.55 15.80
CA ASP A 610 -22.64 45.00 16.95
C ASP A 610 -22.53 43.46 16.90
N GLU A 611 -23.15 42.81 15.90
CA GLU A 611 -22.96 41.38 15.65
C GLU A 611 -21.56 41.12 15.08
N PRO A 612 -20.88 40.02 15.46
CA PRO A 612 -19.57 39.67 14.92
C PRO A 612 -19.62 39.31 13.43
N PHE A 613 -20.66 38.60 13.00
CA PHE A 613 -20.83 38.11 11.61
C PHE A 613 -22.07 38.71 10.92
N PRO A 614 -22.11 40.04 10.67
CA PRO A 614 -23.27 40.66 10.04
C PRO A 614 -23.30 40.43 8.52
N THR A 615 -24.50 40.53 7.96
CA THR A 615 -24.70 40.74 6.52
C THR A 615 -25.22 42.16 6.31
N TYR A 616 -24.60 42.92 5.41
CA TYR A 616 -24.98 44.30 5.13
C TYR A 616 -25.17 44.55 3.64
N THR A 617 -26.13 45.39 3.27
CA THR A 617 -26.48 45.69 1.87
C THR A 617 -26.30 47.17 1.57
N TYR A 618 -25.37 47.49 0.67
CA TYR A 618 -25.22 48.81 0.08
C TYR A 618 -26.20 49.01 -1.06
N ASN A 619 -26.95 50.11 -1.05
CA ASN A 619 -27.96 50.43 -2.08
C ASN A 619 -27.36 51.11 -3.32
N THR A 620 -26.13 51.61 -3.23
CA THR A 620 -25.44 52.31 -4.32
C THR A 620 -24.01 51.82 -4.42
N ASP A 621 -23.43 51.91 -5.61
CA ASP A 621 -22.01 51.73 -5.85
C ASP A 621 -21.22 52.95 -5.34
N GLY A 622 -20.04 52.70 -4.78
CA GLY A 622 -19.19 53.78 -4.29
C GLY A 622 -18.03 53.26 -3.45
N PRO A 623 -16.99 54.08 -3.25
CA PRO A 623 -15.98 53.79 -2.25
C PRO A 623 -16.59 54.01 -0.87
N TYR A 624 -16.71 52.93 -0.10
CA TYR A 624 -17.05 52.96 1.33
C TYR A 624 -15.80 52.64 2.14
N THR A 625 -15.73 53.14 3.37
CA THR A 625 -14.70 52.73 4.33
C THR A 625 -15.36 51.83 5.34
N LEU A 626 -15.10 50.54 5.22
CA LEU A 626 -15.54 49.54 6.18
C LEU A 626 -14.58 49.56 7.36
N CYS A 627 -15.09 49.67 8.58
CA CYS A 627 -14.29 49.60 9.79
C CYS A 627 -14.85 48.54 10.74
N LEU A 628 -13.95 47.78 11.36
CA LEU A 628 -14.25 46.89 12.48
C LEU A 628 -13.51 47.40 13.71
N THR A 629 -14.19 47.45 14.85
CA THR A 629 -13.61 47.64 16.17
C THR A 629 -13.86 46.40 17.01
N VAL A 630 -12.80 45.82 17.58
CA VAL A 630 -12.88 44.69 18.52
C VAL A 630 -12.42 45.17 19.90
N THR A 631 -13.20 44.86 20.94
CA THR A 631 -12.90 45.26 22.32
C THR A 631 -13.11 44.09 23.28
N ASP A 632 -12.07 43.71 24.02
CA ASP A 632 -12.15 42.77 25.14
C ASP A 632 -11.82 43.51 26.45
N ASP A 633 -12.87 43.82 27.20
CA ASP A 633 -12.77 44.52 28.49
C ASP A 633 -12.03 43.68 29.57
N SER A 634 -12.05 42.35 29.45
CA SER A 634 -11.40 41.43 30.40
C SER A 634 -9.89 41.36 30.16
N ALA A 635 -9.49 41.36 28.88
CA ALA A 635 -8.09 41.46 28.45
C ALA A 635 -7.58 42.91 28.46
N GLY A 636 -8.46 43.91 28.55
CA GLY A 636 -8.11 45.32 28.55
C GLY A 636 -7.59 45.84 27.21
N CYS A 637 -7.94 45.17 26.10
CA CYS A 637 -7.50 45.54 24.76
C CYS A 637 -8.65 46.09 23.91
N THR A 638 -8.29 46.91 22.90
CA THR A 638 -9.19 47.30 21.83
C THR A 638 -8.38 47.62 20.57
N ASP A 639 -8.87 47.19 19.42
CA ASP A 639 -8.27 47.48 18.12
C ASP A 639 -9.32 47.93 17.11
N THR A 640 -8.89 48.64 16.08
CA THR A 640 -9.76 49.09 15.00
C THR A 640 -9.03 49.07 13.67
N PHE A 641 -9.55 48.28 12.73
CA PHE A 641 -9.06 48.21 11.36
C PHE A 641 -10.11 48.77 10.40
N CYS A 642 -9.65 49.52 9.41
CA CYS A 642 -10.51 50.10 8.39
C CYS A 642 -9.94 49.86 7.00
N GLN A 643 -10.78 49.38 6.09
CA GLN A 643 -10.42 49.15 4.69
C GLN A 643 -11.38 49.89 3.77
N ALA A 644 -10.82 50.53 2.75
CA ALA A 644 -11.63 51.10 1.68
C ALA A 644 -12.10 49.97 0.75
N ILE A 645 -13.41 49.81 0.65
CA ILE A 645 -14.05 48.93 -0.32
C ILE A 645 -14.57 49.81 -1.47
N SER A 646 -14.08 49.58 -2.68
CA SER A 646 -14.53 50.30 -3.87
C SER A 646 -15.07 49.31 -4.88
N VAL A 647 -16.33 49.50 -5.23
CA VAL A 647 -17.06 48.64 -6.16
C VAL A 647 -17.35 49.45 -7.42
N ASP A 648 -16.35 49.56 -8.29
CA ASP A 648 -16.46 50.16 -9.62
C ASP A 648 -15.78 49.26 -10.67
N SER A 649 -15.64 49.73 -11.93
CA SER A 649 -15.01 48.96 -13.01
C SER A 649 -13.52 48.61 -12.79
N LEU A 650 -12.94 49.02 -11.67
CA LEU A 650 -11.57 48.74 -11.23
C LEU A 650 -11.53 47.88 -9.94
N GLY A 651 -12.68 47.42 -9.40
CA GLY A 651 -12.81 46.72 -8.11
C GLY A 651 -13.56 45.37 -8.13
N LEU A 652 -13.68 44.77 -6.94
CA LEU A 652 -13.89 43.33 -6.62
C LEU A 652 -15.16 42.61 -7.12
N LEU A 653 -16.00 43.21 -7.99
CA LEU A 653 -17.26 42.59 -8.45
C LEU A 653 -17.27 42.18 -9.93
N GLU A 654 -17.52 40.90 -10.21
CA GLU A 654 -17.90 40.47 -11.56
C GLU A 654 -19.35 40.85 -11.88
N GLY A 655 -19.53 41.84 -12.76
CA GLY A 655 -20.82 42.25 -13.32
C GLY A 655 -21.39 43.55 -12.75
N PHE A 656 -22.08 44.32 -13.59
CA PHE A 656 -22.69 45.61 -13.20
C PHE A 656 -24.06 45.38 -12.54
N VAL A 657 -24.15 45.67 -11.24
CA VAL A 657 -25.40 45.80 -10.48
C VAL A 657 -25.35 47.08 -9.63
N GLU A 658 -26.50 47.74 -9.45
CA GLU A 658 -26.60 48.85 -8.49
C GLU A 658 -26.56 48.28 -7.07
N GLY A 659 -25.54 48.65 -6.30
CA GLY A 659 -25.34 48.17 -4.93
C GLY A 659 -24.71 46.77 -4.85
N PHE A 660 -24.40 46.35 -3.62
CA PHE A 660 -23.79 45.06 -3.32
C PHE A 660 -24.03 44.64 -1.86
N VAL A 661 -23.91 43.35 -1.58
CA VAL A 661 -24.05 42.75 -0.25
C VAL A 661 -22.68 42.30 0.24
N ILE A 662 -22.34 42.64 1.48
CA ILE A 662 -21.23 42.02 2.20
C ILE A 662 -21.78 40.99 3.19
N THR A 663 -21.12 39.84 3.28
CA THR A 663 -21.36 38.83 4.30
C THR A 663 -20.08 38.66 5.10
N VAL A 664 -20.11 38.97 6.39
CA VAL A 664 -18.98 38.68 7.27
C VAL A 664 -19.05 37.20 7.65
N ILE A 665 -17.96 36.49 7.45
CA ILE A 665 -17.81 35.06 7.74
C ILE A 665 -16.59 34.82 8.62
N ASP A 666 -16.67 33.77 9.42
CA ASP A 666 -15.54 33.27 10.20
C ASP A 666 -14.55 32.60 9.26
N GLY A 667 -13.31 33.10 9.24
CA GLY A 667 -12.19 32.57 8.48
C GLY A 667 -11.46 31.44 9.19
N GLY A 668 -11.79 31.16 10.46
CA GLY A 668 -11.01 30.27 11.32
C GLY A 668 -9.71 30.91 11.79
N GLU A 669 -9.01 30.28 12.73
CA GLU A 669 -7.84 30.88 13.42
C GLU A 669 -6.77 31.40 12.44
N GLY A 670 -6.26 32.60 12.73
CA GLY A 670 -5.19 33.26 11.99
C GLY A 670 -3.98 32.37 11.80
N GLY A 671 -3.81 31.87 10.59
CA GLY A 671 -2.74 30.94 10.20
C GLY A 671 -3.15 29.95 9.12
N THR A 672 -4.45 29.72 8.93
CA THR A 672 -4.96 28.86 7.86
C THR A 672 -5.30 29.69 6.62
N VAL A 673 -4.35 29.83 5.70
CA VAL A 673 -4.61 30.42 4.38
C VAL A 673 -5.35 29.40 3.52
N ASN A 674 -6.66 29.30 3.66
CA ASN A 674 -7.49 28.63 2.67
C ASN A 674 -7.88 29.62 1.57
N ALA A 675 -7.23 29.51 0.40
CA ALA A 675 -7.80 29.59 -0.95
C ALA A 675 -6.82 30.11 -2.02
N VAL A 676 -6.54 29.27 -3.03
CA VAL A 676 -6.16 29.64 -4.43
C VAL A 676 -4.76 30.28 -4.65
N GLY A 677 -3.92 30.43 -3.63
CA GLY A 677 -2.60 31.11 -3.73
C GLY A 677 -1.37 30.26 -4.11
N GLU A 678 -1.43 28.93 -4.01
CA GLU A 678 -0.24 28.05 -4.08
C GLU A 678 0.25 27.73 -5.50
N LEU A 679 0.57 28.75 -6.30
CA LEU A 679 1.27 28.52 -7.59
C LEU A 679 2.46 29.44 -7.84
N ASN A 680 2.99 30.15 -6.83
CA ASN A 680 4.13 31.05 -7.04
C ASN A 680 5.12 31.17 -5.85
N ALA A 681 5.36 30.11 -5.07
CA ALA A 681 6.31 30.16 -3.95
C ALA A 681 7.75 30.53 -4.38
N LEU A 682 8.22 30.08 -5.54
CA LEU A 682 9.61 30.29 -6.00
C LEU A 682 10.00 31.76 -6.26
N PHE A 683 9.04 32.67 -6.44
CA PHE A 683 9.32 34.10 -6.64
C PHE A 683 8.45 35.03 -5.77
N SER A 684 7.64 34.51 -4.84
CA SER A 684 6.74 35.31 -3.99
C SER A 684 7.49 36.42 -3.23
N GLU A 685 8.75 36.17 -2.85
CA GLU A 685 9.63 37.12 -2.16
C GLU A 685 10.49 38.00 -3.09
N ALA A 686 10.53 37.73 -4.40
CA ALA A 686 11.43 38.45 -5.31
C ALA A 686 11.08 39.96 -5.37
N ILE A 687 12.02 40.81 -4.97
CA ILE A 687 11.87 42.26 -4.92
C ILE A 687 12.98 42.95 -5.72
N VAL A 688 12.69 44.14 -6.23
CA VAL A 688 13.67 45.00 -6.88
C VAL A 688 13.81 46.31 -6.15
N TYR A 689 15.04 46.66 -5.79
CA TYR A 689 15.34 47.96 -5.20
C TYR A 689 16.37 48.72 -6.04
N PRO A 690 16.11 50.02 -6.31
CA PRO A 690 17.01 50.84 -7.10
C PRO A 690 18.28 51.16 -6.30
N VAL A 691 19.43 51.22 -6.98
CA VAL A 691 20.66 51.77 -6.42
C VAL A 691 20.89 53.15 -7.05
N PRO A 692 20.44 54.25 -6.40
CA PRO A 692 20.32 55.56 -7.05
C PRO A 692 21.65 56.17 -7.49
N ALA A 693 22.76 55.65 -7.00
CA ALA A 693 24.09 56.19 -7.26
C ALA A 693 24.71 55.73 -8.59
N ASN A 694 24.18 54.70 -9.25
CA ASN A 694 24.97 53.95 -10.25
C ASN A 694 24.20 53.38 -11.46
N ASP A 695 22.94 53.75 -11.73
CA ASP A 695 22.13 53.24 -12.86
C ASP A 695 21.96 51.70 -12.91
N TRP A 696 21.89 51.03 -11.76
CA TRP A 696 21.50 49.62 -11.64
C TRP A 696 20.46 49.42 -10.54
N LEU A 697 19.80 48.27 -10.61
CA LEU A 697 18.88 47.77 -9.60
C LEU A 697 19.38 46.41 -9.10
N ILE A 698 19.00 46.04 -7.89
CA ILE A 698 19.26 44.69 -7.35
C ILE A 698 17.95 43.93 -7.42
N LEU A 699 18.00 42.71 -7.96
CA LEU A 699 16.95 41.71 -7.83
C LEU A 699 17.34 40.80 -6.66
N ASP A 700 16.49 40.75 -5.64
CA ASP A 700 16.71 40.08 -4.35
C ASP A 700 15.47 39.25 -3.98
N GLY A 701 15.54 38.44 -2.92
CA GLY A 701 14.47 37.51 -2.54
C GLY A 701 14.36 36.33 -3.50
N ILE A 702 15.50 35.93 -4.08
CA ILE A 702 15.66 34.70 -4.86
C ILE A 702 16.81 33.91 -4.22
N GLU A 703 16.56 32.64 -3.91
CA GLU A 703 17.54 31.78 -3.23
C GLU A 703 18.87 31.68 -4.02
N PRO A 704 20.03 31.57 -3.33
CA PRO A 704 21.35 31.66 -3.95
C PRO A 704 21.62 30.72 -5.15
N ASN A 705 20.95 29.56 -5.20
CA ASN A 705 21.17 28.53 -6.22
C ASN A 705 20.09 28.48 -7.31
N VAL A 706 19.05 29.32 -7.25
CA VAL A 706 17.96 29.32 -8.22
C VAL A 706 18.34 30.13 -9.47
N PHE A 707 18.36 29.48 -10.64
CA PHE A 707 18.62 30.13 -11.92
C PHE A 707 17.35 30.83 -12.45
N TRP A 708 17.52 32.04 -12.97
CA TRP A 708 16.41 32.80 -13.53
C TRP A 708 16.82 33.62 -14.76
N ASN A 709 15.82 33.88 -15.61
CA ASN A 709 15.88 34.80 -16.74
C ASN A 709 14.90 35.94 -16.51
N ALA A 710 15.21 37.15 -16.95
CA ALA A 710 14.30 38.29 -16.83
C ALA A 710 14.22 39.13 -18.11
N ARG A 711 13.03 39.63 -18.42
CA ARG A 711 12.76 40.52 -19.56
C ARG A 711 12.23 41.85 -19.06
N LEU A 712 12.93 42.93 -19.38
CA LEU A 712 12.45 44.31 -19.16
C LEU A 712 11.66 44.74 -20.39
N MET A 713 10.37 45.03 -20.21
CA MET A 713 9.43 45.38 -21.26
C MET A 713 8.92 46.81 -21.07
N ASN A 714 8.76 47.55 -22.16
CA ASN A 714 8.04 48.83 -22.13
C ASN A 714 6.53 48.60 -21.97
N ILE A 715 5.76 49.68 -21.77
CA ILE A 715 4.29 49.60 -21.62
C ILE A 715 3.54 49.05 -22.84
N THR A 716 4.20 48.92 -24.00
CA THR A 716 3.62 48.29 -25.20
C THR A 716 3.95 46.80 -25.30
N GLY A 717 4.54 46.22 -24.25
CA GLY A 717 4.91 44.80 -24.19
C GLY A 717 6.17 44.43 -24.98
N THR A 718 6.93 45.40 -25.50
CA THR A 718 8.16 45.14 -26.25
C THR A 718 9.34 45.03 -25.30
N ALA A 719 10.08 43.92 -25.35
CA ALA A 719 11.29 43.73 -24.57
C ALA A 719 12.37 44.73 -25.00
N VAL A 720 12.81 45.56 -24.06
CA VAL A 720 13.88 46.57 -24.25
C VAL A 720 15.23 46.08 -23.75
N ARG A 721 15.26 45.06 -22.87
CA ARG A 721 16.47 44.39 -22.38
C ARG A 721 16.13 43.03 -21.77
N GLU A 722 17.08 42.10 -21.78
CA GLU A 722 16.99 40.81 -21.09
C GLU A 722 18.16 40.65 -20.11
N PHE A 723 17.94 39.87 -19.06
CA PHE A 723 18.88 39.57 -17.99
C PHE A 723 18.82 38.07 -17.64
N SER A 724 19.86 37.54 -17.02
CA SER A 724 19.87 36.20 -16.43
C SER A 724 20.85 36.17 -15.26
N GLY A 725 20.60 35.31 -14.27
CA GLY A 725 21.44 35.19 -13.09
C GLY A 725 21.03 34.04 -12.17
N THR A 726 21.70 33.93 -11.03
CA THR A 726 21.41 32.96 -9.97
C THR A 726 21.29 33.71 -8.66
N GLY A 727 20.21 33.49 -7.91
CA GLY A 727 19.91 34.21 -6.67
C GLY A 727 19.97 35.73 -6.84
N VAL A 728 20.45 36.42 -5.80
CA VAL A 728 20.56 37.88 -5.75
C VAL A 728 21.56 38.41 -6.78
N THR A 729 21.12 39.27 -7.70
CA THR A 729 21.97 39.79 -8.79
C THR A 729 21.71 41.26 -9.11
N GLN A 730 22.75 41.93 -9.62
CA GLN A 730 22.70 43.32 -10.07
C GLN A 730 22.28 43.43 -11.54
N LEU A 731 21.23 44.21 -11.84
CA LEU A 731 20.77 44.46 -13.22
C LEU A 731 21.12 45.88 -13.65
N SER A 732 21.97 46.01 -14.68
CA SER A 732 22.34 47.31 -15.24
C SER A 732 21.21 47.92 -16.09
N LEU A 733 20.83 49.16 -15.78
CA LEU A 733 19.86 49.96 -16.54
C LEU A 733 20.52 50.99 -17.47
N THR A 734 21.85 50.98 -17.59
CA THR A 734 22.58 51.96 -18.39
C THR A 734 22.05 52.02 -19.83
N GLY A 735 21.66 53.21 -20.28
CA GLY A 735 21.15 53.45 -21.64
C GLY A 735 19.67 53.11 -21.87
N ILE A 736 18.91 52.75 -20.83
CA ILE A 736 17.44 52.68 -20.89
C ILE A 736 16.87 54.10 -20.77
N THR A 737 15.94 54.45 -21.65
CA THR A 737 15.28 55.77 -21.62
C THR A 737 14.36 55.90 -20.41
N PRO A 738 14.19 57.10 -19.83
CA PRO A 738 13.22 57.31 -18.76
C PRO A 738 11.80 56.91 -19.16
N GLY A 739 11.09 56.19 -18.29
CA GLY A 739 9.76 55.65 -18.57
C GLY A 739 9.31 54.58 -17.58
N LEU A 740 8.07 54.12 -17.77
CA LEU A 740 7.50 52.99 -17.04
C LEU A 740 7.80 51.68 -17.77
N TYR A 741 8.29 50.69 -17.03
CA TYR A 741 8.66 49.36 -17.53
C TYR A 741 8.11 48.26 -16.63
N LEU A 742 7.97 47.07 -17.20
CA LEU A 742 7.65 45.82 -16.50
C LEU A 742 8.84 44.87 -16.60
N LEU A 743 9.39 44.43 -15.47
CA LEU A 743 10.41 43.40 -15.41
C LEU A 743 9.74 42.07 -15.10
N ARG A 744 9.67 41.17 -16.07
CA ARG A 744 9.18 39.81 -15.86
C ARG A 744 10.37 38.89 -15.60
N VAL A 745 10.45 38.32 -14.41
CA VAL A 745 11.44 37.31 -14.01
C VAL A 745 10.80 35.93 -14.18
N SER A 746 11.56 34.94 -14.65
CA SER A 746 11.07 33.59 -14.93
C SER A 746 12.13 32.54 -14.58
N GLY A 747 11.71 31.47 -13.92
CA GLY A 747 12.55 30.32 -13.56
C GLY A 747 12.50 29.21 -14.60
N GLU A 748 13.22 28.11 -14.35
CA GLU A 748 13.33 26.97 -15.27
C GLU A 748 12.01 26.21 -15.47
N MET A 749 11.10 26.21 -14.47
CA MET A 749 9.78 25.57 -14.53
C MET A 749 8.62 26.51 -14.95
N ALA A 750 8.89 27.53 -15.77
CA ALA A 750 7.89 28.49 -16.29
C ALA A 750 7.13 29.35 -15.26
N THR A 751 7.46 29.28 -13.97
CA THR A 751 7.01 30.21 -12.92
C THR A 751 7.53 31.62 -13.23
N SER A 752 6.68 32.65 -13.08
CA SER A 752 7.09 34.02 -13.41
C SER A 752 6.45 35.09 -12.55
N LYS A 753 7.26 36.06 -12.10
CA LYS A 753 6.79 37.26 -11.39
C LYS A 753 7.05 38.50 -12.23
N THR A 754 6.09 39.43 -12.21
CA THR A 754 6.22 40.71 -12.92
C THR A 754 6.33 41.85 -11.92
N LEU A 755 7.43 42.58 -12.00
CA LEU A 755 7.74 43.72 -11.14
C LEU A 755 7.63 45.02 -11.93
N ARG A 756 7.06 46.05 -11.32
CA ARG A 756 6.88 47.36 -11.96
C ARG A 756 8.10 48.24 -11.69
N LEU A 757 8.68 48.82 -12.74
CA LEU A 757 9.87 49.68 -12.66
C LEU A 757 9.62 51.05 -13.27
N ILE A 758 9.98 52.11 -12.54
CA ILE A 758 10.00 53.49 -13.04
C ILE A 758 11.45 53.90 -13.19
N VAL A 759 11.91 54.07 -14.43
CA VAL A 759 13.26 54.58 -14.75
C VAL A 759 13.12 56.10 -14.95
N GLN A 760 13.88 56.89 -14.18
CA GLN A 760 13.80 58.37 -14.19
C GLN A 760 14.93 59.02 -14.98
#